data_AF-A0A651FR84-F1
#
_entry.id   AF-A0A651FR84-F1
#
_cell.length_a   1.000
_cell.length_b   1.000
_cell.length_c   1.000
_cell.angle_alpha   90.00
_cell.angle_beta   90.00
_cell.angle_gamma   90.00
#
_symmetry.space_group_name_H-M   'P 1'
#
loop_
_entity.id
_entity.type
_entity.pdbx_description
1 polymer ?
#
loop_
_entity_poly.entity_id
_entity_poly.type
_entity_poly.pdbx_seq_one_letter_code
_entity_poly.pdbx_strand_id
1 'polypeptide(L)'
;MSDNRAQKSRKSSGGSSIMVVVLLCIVGPLLAQEWYVDANAAAGGDGSEDAPWNTLAEAAAEAQAGATVYVAAGVYRETLRPAHSGSSDAPLRFIGAPGAIICGHDVISPDEEGNGPWQDLGEHLWAIDVSPERGLGDSALGRQQVRLDDQWLTLARWPNLPHAQGFSSDRAYMARALSGGVEEDSQHSLEGYSAEHQYGWYDVQNLPDGDWDGAFMDLAPGDGWWHRTGTVQMVEGERITYSWPRNSSWSHREIPGPGDWFYLWGRLAAVDQPGEFWHDVEGNDGPAGRLYLQLSAETDPRAAQLTLRGRERGIDLRGRMHITVEGFHLRGCGVEANAESQHLHLRRLHIDHGAQELDVRQPLRSAIHLRGSQHLVEDCDITHVYGRGIDLRNNNNQVRNTVVAFTSDHGIGTDAAREVAVHDNSVFASGNTAVSISAPASTFLRNRVAGAGLRIIDIAVMNTWNAGDMEGTEIAWNWVSHGMAPLSYTDTHSWNGSQGIRLDGGGAPLGCSNAVIHHNVVWDTTSSASIAIWAMAEGQENADDSQIGVYYNSCADAIAVNHNGSVVGHDIRGNIARNLVWNTDAEQSDAVIEKNLFMQQTHPENLRGDPAWRSSWRRDKRLRSDSMARNAGAAIPGVVEGEDPDLGAYPYGAEDWEPGAVIGHRHIAALQPVYERAWDGSQRLRIEGLPLGRALPLTARVRVAHDYPSSHLYHRYAQAGQVAQAVFSMEALPEEGTHVVELTLDGEQYYQLDAPIAIHAPRIDGYAVDAVSRNGGTLDIHGAYLQRLAQGALQRIHLPSHVDLGQAPVPIRFDSATLIANDIMRLDGHDLRVVMEGDDGAAITLDHWLQSGLNTSRTLLWFAWPQELEATWHGLAGEDVLWLSSQVHGRSNRSDPSVVTRYWPMLLDQSLLVWLHGNDLTPDTAIATWNNRGVAQGAPGQSDDAAQPQAVHDSVSGAAARFDGEDDHLVLQGLGSGPMHQFIVYRNLDPGSVAWQRLLSSRANTDGPDYTGDGHFNIVASDDEGAAIPQEDWTIRRNNNAENDASRENLTLGRYSMNTTSAFRGEMAEVLLFDRILQQSERNQVNAYLDALLAGMSHVADDDQLSGLSVELDGEALPVLAHQDGRITVRMPSAMEEGPLTLTVSAEGFGPVTVPGELWVVSVVRGLGLWAGDSHGPLPINVQLGERHEQADGVEAPALFPGLDGESDHDLEIEVLHGDG
;
A
#
# COMPACT_ATOMS: atom_id res chain seq x y z
N MET A 1 -41.10 51.92 -0.70
CA MET A 1 -41.86 53.04 -1.33
C MET A 1 -42.04 52.71 -2.80
N SER A 2 -43.13 53.16 -3.46
CA SER A 2 -43.36 53.18 -4.93
C SER A 2 -42.84 51.97 -5.74
N ASP A 3 -43.66 50.97 -6.03
CA ASP A 3 -44.60 50.87 -7.18
C ASP A 3 -43.91 50.73 -8.56
N ASN A 4 -44.09 49.63 -9.32
CA ASN A 4 -45.30 48.96 -9.87
C ASN A 4 -45.90 49.59 -11.15
N ARG A 5 -45.73 48.89 -12.28
CA ARG A 5 -46.74 48.53 -13.32
C ARG A 5 -46.02 47.86 -14.51
N ALA A 6 -46.42 46.73 -15.11
CA ALA A 6 -47.69 45.99 -15.21
C ALA A 6 -48.78 46.57 -16.15
N GLN A 7 -48.93 45.93 -17.34
CA GLN A 7 -50.14 45.78 -18.20
C GLN A 7 -50.94 47.06 -18.63
N LYS A 8 -51.47 47.22 -19.87
CA LYS A 8 -52.50 46.36 -20.51
C LYS A 8 -52.99 46.91 -21.89
N SER A 9 -53.49 46.01 -22.74
CA SER A 9 -54.57 46.20 -23.75
C SER A 9 -54.24 46.87 -25.12
N ARG A 10 -54.53 46.17 -26.25
CA ARG A 10 -55.71 46.27 -27.17
C ARG A 10 -55.48 47.26 -28.35
N LYS A 11 -55.98 47.05 -29.58
CA LYS A 11 -57.25 46.42 -30.01
C LYS A 11 -57.31 46.09 -31.53
N SER A 12 -57.77 44.88 -31.92
CA SER A 12 -58.60 44.54 -33.12
C SER A 12 -58.10 44.85 -34.56
N SER A 13 -58.59 44.25 -35.67
CA SER A 13 -59.77 43.39 -35.91
C SER A 13 -59.65 42.46 -37.15
N GLY A 14 -60.24 41.25 -37.07
CA GLY A 14 -60.77 40.48 -38.21
C GLY A 14 -59.83 39.41 -38.83
N GLY A 15 -60.29 38.20 -39.16
CA GLY A 15 -61.53 37.53 -38.76
C GLY A 15 -62.06 36.49 -39.77
N SER A 16 -62.28 35.24 -39.33
CA SER A 16 -63.25 34.30 -39.92
C SER A 16 -63.59 33.15 -38.97
N SER A 17 -64.84 32.72 -39.08
CA SER A 17 -65.57 31.63 -38.42
C SER A 17 -64.82 30.54 -37.64
N ILE A 18 -65.29 30.32 -36.41
CA ILE A 18 -65.08 29.06 -35.66
C ILE A 18 -65.76 27.91 -36.42
N MET A 19 -65.02 26.83 -36.66
CA MET A 19 -65.59 25.49 -36.85
C MET A 19 -65.05 24.61 -35.72
N VAL A 20 -65.96 24.05 -34.91
CA VAL A 20 -65.55 23.18 -33.78
C VAL A 20 -65.20 21.80 -34.32
N VAL A 21 -63.90 21.57 -34.52
CA VAL A 21 -63.36 20.21 -34.59
C VAL A 21 -63.14 19.75 -33.15
N VAL A 22 -63.91 18.75 -32.72
CA VAL A 22 -63.70 18.10 -31.41
C VAL A 22 -62.48 17.19 -31.56
N LEU A 23 -61.29 17.73 -31.27
CA LEU A 23 -60.08 16.93 -31.21
C LEU A 23 -60.14 16.09 -29.92
N LEU A 24 -60.47 14.80 -30.06
CA LEU A 24 -60.24 13.85 -28.97
C LEU A 24 -58.72 13.70 -28.80
N CYS A 25 -58.16 14.41 -27.81
CA CYS A 25 -56.85 14.06 -27.27
C CYS A 25 -56.97 12.72 -26.54
N ILE A 26 -56.89 11.63 -27.30
CA ILE A 26 -56.66 10.29 -26.75
C ILE A 26 -55.22 10.30 -26.24
N VAL A 27 -55.06 10.70 -24.98
CA VAL A 27 -53.86 10.39 -24.20
C VAL A 27 -53.94 8.91 -23.87
N GLY A 28 -53.61 8.07 -24.86
CA GLY A 28 -53.24 6.70 -24.59
C GLY A 28 -51.94 6.69 -23.77
N PRO A 29 -51.67 5.63 -23.00
CA PRO A 29 -50.33 5.43 -22.49
C PRO A 29 -49.36 5.37 -23.67
N LEU A 30 -48.31 6.18 -23.63
CA LEU A 30 -47.08 5.86 -24.36
C LEU A 30 -46.49 4.62 -23.68
N LEU A 31 -46.95 3.46 -24.12
CA LEU A 31 -46.20 2.21 -23.91
C LEU A 31 -44.84 2.42 -24.60
N ALA A 32 -43.76 2.08 -23.90
CA ALA A 32 -42.44 2.06 -24.52
C ALA A 32 -42.49 1.13 -25.73
N GLN A 33 -41.80 1.50 -26.82
CA GLN A 33 -41.79 0.66 -28.00
C GLN A 33 -40.79 -0.48 -27.78
N GLU A 34 -41.31 -1.65 -27.42
CA GLU A 34 -40.51 -2.84 -27.13
C GLU A 34 -40.21 -3.59 -28.43
N TRP A 35 -38.92 -3.88 -28.64
CA TRP A 35 -38.39 -4.59 -29.81
C TRP A 35 -37.47 -5.72 -29.35
N TYR A 36 -37.33 -6.75 -30.17
CA TYR A 36 -36.64 -7.99 -29.82
C TYR A 36 -35.64 -8.40 -30.91
N VAL A 37 -34.46 -8.86 -30.50
CA VAL A 37 -33.39 -9.38 -31.36
C VAL A 37 -32.90 -10.73 -30.82
N ASP A 38 -32.77 -11.72 -31.70
CA ASP A 38 -32.19 -13.03 -31.37
C ASP A 38 -31.32 -13.54 -32.54
N ALA A 39 -30.03 -13.77 -32.26
CA ALA A 39 -29.07 -14.35 -33.22
C ALA A 39 -29.49 -15.72 -33.78
N ASN A 40 -30.43 -16.42 -33.12
CA ASN A 40 -30.95 -17.72 -33.53
C ASN A 40 -32.27 -17.62 -34.34
N ALA A 41 -32.85 -16.42 -34.47
CA ALA A 41 -34.08 -16.18 -35.21
C ALA A 41 -33.92 -16.40 -36.74
N ALA A 42 -35.05 -16.53 -37.44
CA ALA A 42 -35.05 -16.51 -38.90
C ALA A 42 -34.87 -15.07 -39.41
N ALA A 43 -33.98 -14.86 -40.38
CA ALA A 43 -33.76 -13.56 -41.00
C ALA A 43 -35.05 -12.99 -41.64
N GLY A 44 -35.28 -11.69 -41.47
CA GLY A 44 -36.50 -11.01 -41.94
C GLY A 44 -37.69 -11.06 -40.97
N GLY A 45 -37.43 -11.17 -39.65
CA GLY A 45 -38.41 -10.86 -38.61
C GLY A 45 -38.84 -9.39 -38.63
N ASP A 46 -39.87 -9.05 -37.85
CA ASP A 46 -40.42 -7.69 -37.75
C ASP A 46 -40.06 -6.98 -36.43
N GLY A 47 -39.27 -7.63 -35.57
CA GLY A 47 -38.80 -7.10 -34.29
C GLY A 47 -39.76 -7.35 -33.12
N SER A 48 -40.91 -8.00 -33.34
CA SER A 48 -41.82 -8.41 -32.26
C SER A 48 -41.28 -9.61 -31.46
N GLU A 49 -41.85 -9.88 -30.29
CA GLU A 49 -41.46 -11.04 -29.45
C GLU A 49 -41.73 -12.39 -30.17
N ASP A 50 -42.79 -12.47 -30.98
CA ASP A 50 -43.12 -13.64 -31.80
C ASP A 50 -42.24 -13.78 -33.07
N ALA A 51 -41.62 -12.69 -33.54
CA ALA A 51 -40.81 -12.63 -34.76
C ALA A 51 -39.63 -11.64 -34.65
N PRO A 52 -38.67 -11.88 -33.74
CA PRO A 52 -37.56 -10.97 -33.47
C PRO A 52 -36.66 -10.78 -34.70
N TRP A 53 -35.96 -9.66 -34.75
CA TRP A 53 -34.88 -9.45 -35.73
C TRP A 53 -33.72 -10.41 -35.48
N ASN A 54 -32.97 -10.75 -36.52
CA ASN A 54 -31.82 -11.63 -36.37
C ASN A 54 -30.52 -10.86 -36.05
N THR A 55 -30.49 -9.56 -36.37
CA THR A 55 -29.30 -8.71 -36.23
C THR A 55 -29.56 -7.46 -35.39
N LEU A 56 -28.51 -6.98 -34.73
CA LEU A 56 -28.50 -5.65 -34.10
C LEU A 56 -28.62 -4.54 -35.15
N ALA A 57 -28.12 -4.74 -36.37
CA ALA A 57 -28.21 -3.79 -37.48
C ALA A 57 -29.66 -3.48 -37.89
N GLU A 58 -30.54 -4.49 -37.97
CA GLU A 58 -31.98 -4.30 -38.22
C GLU A 58 -32.62 -3.42 -37.13
N ALA A 59 -32.42 -3.80 -35.86
CA ALA A 59 -33.00 -3.06 -34.72
C ALA A 59 -32.43 -1.64 -34.58
N ALA A 60 -31.13 -1.48 -34.82
CA ALA A 60 -30.45 -0.19 -34.78
C ALA A 60 -30.92 0.77 -35.88
N ALA A 61 -31.39 0.27 -37.02
CA ALA A 61 -31.95 1.08 -38.10
C ALA A 61 -33.35 1.63 -37.76
N GLU A 62 -34.22 0.80 -37.19
CA GLU A 62 -35.63 1.14 -36.96
C GLU A 62 -35.89 1.83 -35.61
N ALA A 63 -35.12 1.53 -34.55
CA ALA A 63 -35.41 1.99 -33.20
C ALA A 63 -35.36 3.53 -33.02
N GLN A 64 -36.42 4.09 -32.44
CA GLN A 64 -36.62 5.53 -32.23
C GLN A 64 -36.48 5.93 -30.74
N ALA A 65 -36.51 7.23 -30.45
CA ALA A 65 -36.56 7.75 -29.08
C ALA A 65 -37.72 7.14 -28.26
N GLY A 66 -37.40 6.64 -27.06
CA GLY A 66 -38.36 5.95 -26.18
C GLY A 66 -38.56 4.45 -26.47
N ALA A 67 -37.88 3.89 -27.47
CA ALA A 67 -37.86 2.45 -27.69
C ALA A 67 -36.93 1.72 -26.70
N THR A 68 -37.28 0.48 -26.35
CA THR A 68 -36.40 -0.46 -25.64
C THR A 68 -36.22 -1.71 -26.49
N VAL A 69 -34.98 -1.96 -26.91
CA VAL A 69 -34.58 -3.13 -27.69
C VAL A 69 -33.99 -4.17 -26.74
N TYR A 70 -34.68 -5.29 -26.57
CA TYR A 70 -34.21 -6.47 -25.85
C TYR A 70 -33.43 -7.38 -26.80
N VAL A 71 -32.25 -7.82 -26.36
CA VAL A 71 -31.37 -8.68 -27.15
C VAL A 71 -31.14 -9.99 -26.41
N ALA A 72 -31.52 -11.11 -27.03
CA ALA A 72 -31.40 -12.45 -26.47
C ALA A 72 -29.93 -12.91 -26.39
N ALA A 73 -29.68 -13.96 -25.60
CA ALA A 73 -28.37 -14.58 -25.49
C ALA A 73 -27.90 -15.16 -26.84
N GLY A 74 -26.67 -14.86 -27.25
CA GLY A 74 -26.16 -15.14 -28.58
C GLY A 74 -24.89 -14.36 -28.90
N VAL A 75 -24.21 -14.71 -30.00
CA VAL A 75 -22.93 -14.09 -30.42
C VAL A 75 -23.13 -13.25 -31.67
N TYR A 76 -23.30 -11.94 -31.49
CA TYR A 76 -23.54 -10.94 -32.52
C TYR A 76 -22.19 -10.44 -33.06
N ARG A 77 -21.78 -10.89 -34.26
CA ARG A 77 -20.52 -10.52 -34.92
C ARG A 77 -20.68 -9.26 -35.78
N GLU A 78 -21.16 -8.19 -35.16
CA GLU A 78 -21.49 -6.93 -35.81
C GLU A 78 -21.21 -5.72 -34.87
N THR A 79 -21.49 -4.51 -35.33
CA THR A 79 -21.37 -3.28 -34.51
C THR A 79 -22.75 -2.70 -34.24
N LEU A 80 -23.13 -2.58 -32.97
CA LEU A 80 -24.32 -1.83 -32.55
C LEU A 80 -24.12 -0.34 -32.84
N ARG A 81 -24.84 0.16 -33.86
CA ARG A 81 -24.72 1.55 -34.31
C ARG A 81 -26.12 2.15 -34.58
N PRO A 82 -26.81 2.68 -33.56
CA PRO A 82 -28.14 3.25 -33.70
C PRO A 82 -28.22 4.29 -34.83
N ALA A 83 -29.29 4.29 -35.62
CA ALA A 83 -29.57 5.28 -36.65
C ALA A 83 -30.09 6.60 -36.06
N HIS A 84 -30.69 6.54 -34.88
CA HIS A 84 -31.34 7.65 -34.18
C HIS A 84 -30.77 7.87 -32.77
N SER A 85 -31.13 9.01 -32.19
CA SER A 85 -30.87 9.38 -30.79
C SER A 85 -32.18 9.32 -29.99
N GLY A 86 -32.08 9.18 -28.67
CA GLY A 86 -33.22 9.43 -27.78
C GLY A 86 -33.45 10.92 -27.51
N SER A 87 -34.27 11.21 -26.51
CA SER A 87 -34.36 12.53 -25.86
C SER A 87 -34.30 12.39 -24.33
N SER A 88 -34.23 13.50 -23.59
CA SER A 88 -34.29 13.53 -22.12
C SER A 88 -35.52 12.80 -21.57
N ASP A 89 -36.65 12.94 -22.25
CA ASP A 89 -37.96 12.46 -21.81
C ASP A 89 -38.28 11.07 -22.39
N ALA A 90 -37.49 10.62 -23.37
CA ALA A 90 -37.66 9.38 -24.13
C ALA A 90 -36.27 8.84 -24.57
N PRO A 91 -35.43 8.34 -23.65
CA PRO A 91 -34.15 7.73 -24.01
C PRO A 91 -34.36 6.47 -24.86
N LEU A 92 -33.44 6.22 -25.79
CA LEU A 92 -33.39 4.97 -26.55
C LEU A 92 -32.56 3.94 -25.77
N ARG A 93 -33.06 2.71 -25.60
CA ARG A 93 -32.45 1.71 -24.72
C ARG A 93 -32.15 0.42 -25.49
N PHE A 94 -30.95 -0.12 -25.33
CA PHE A 94 -30.57 -1.47 -25.78
C PHE A 94 -30.19 -2.30 -24.56
N ILE A 95 -30.78 -3.48 -24.37
CA ILE A 95 -30.63 -4.31 -23.18
C ILE A 95 -30.30 -5.74 -23.59
N GLY A 96 -29.06 -6.16 -23.33
CA GLY A 96 -28.62 -7.54 -23.46
C GLY A 96 -29.13 -8.41 -22.31
N ALA A 97 -29.66 -9.58 -22.64
CA ALA A 97 -29.86 -10.68 -21.70
C ALA A 97 -28.50 -11.28 -21.27
N PRO A 98 -28.40 -11.97 -20.12
CA PRO A 98 -27.19 -12.70 -19.74
C PRO A 98 -26.75 -13.66 -20.86
N GLY A 99 -25.54 -13.46 -21.39
CA GLY A 99 -25.03 -14.19 -22.56
C GLY A 99 -25.23 -13.52 -23.92
N ALA A 100 -25.74 -12.27 -23.98
CA ALA A 100 -25.71 -11.45 -25.19
C ALA A 100 -24.29 -10.89 -25.41
N ILE A 101 -23.57 -11.46 -26.37
CA ILE A 101 -22.16 -11.16 -26.67
C ILE A 101 -22.06 -10.38 -27.98
N ILE A 102 -21.56 -9.15 -27.94
CA ILE A 102 -21.12 -8.40 -29.12
C ILE A 102 -19.65 -8.75 -29.37
N CYS A 103 -19.35 -9.36 -30.51
CA CYS A 103 -18.05 -9.96 -30.78
C CYS A 103 -17.24 -9.18 -31.83
N GLY A 104 -16.06 -8.72 -31.42
CA GLY A 104 -15.08 -8.06 -32.28
C GLY A 104 -14.38 -8.98 -33.29
N HIS A 105 -14.61 -10.29 -33.21
CA HIS A 105 -13.89 -11.31 -33.98
C HIS A 105 -14.76 -11.96 -35.06
N ASP A 106 -14.19 -12.09 -36.25
CA ASP A 106 -14.74 -12.90 -37.35
C ASP A 106 -14.19 -14.33 -37.28
N VAL A 107 -14.97 -15.29 -37.79
CA VAL A 107 -14.50 -16.68 -37.93
C VAL A 107 -13.63 -16.79 -39.18
N ILE A 108 -12.50 -17.48 -39.09
CA ILE A 108 -11.62 -17.75 -40.22
C ILE A 108 -11.82 -19.20 -40.65
N SER A 109 -12.75 -19.43 -41.58
CA SER A 109 -12.90 -20.71 -42.27
C SER A 109 -11.72 -20.95 -43.23
N PRO A 110 -10.99 -22.08 -43.11
CA PRO A 110 -10.01 -22.50 -44.12
C PRO A 110 -10.67 -22.87 -45.45
N ASP A 111 -9.98 -22.65 -46.56
CA ASP A 111 -10.46 -22.89 -47.95
C ASP A 111 -11.75 -22.15 -48.37
N GLU A 112 -12.32 -21.30 -47.49
CA GLU A 112 -13.49 -20.47 -47.76
C GLU A 112 -13.13 -18.97 -47.72
N GLU A 113 -13.99 -18.14 -48.31
CA GLU A 113 -13.97 -16.67 -48.18
C GLU A 113 -12.66 -15.95 -48.56
N GLY A 114 -11.80 -16.65 -49.33
CA GLY A 114 -10.50 -16.17 -49.79
C GLY A 114 -9.31 -16.59 -48.92
N ASN A 115 -9.55 -17.30 -47.82
CA ASN A 115 -8.50 -17.87 -46.98
C ASN A 115 -7.91 -19.15 -47.60
N GLY A 116 -6.67 -19.47 -47.26
CA GLY A 116 -6.00 -20.70 -47.65
C GLY A 116 -6.37 -21.91 -46.79
N PRO A 117 -5.84 -23.10 -47.12
CA PRO A 117 -5.89 -24.28 -46.27
C PRO A 117 -4.92 -24.17 -45.09
N TRP A 118 -5.19 -24.95 -44.04
CA TRP A 118 -4.23 -25.21 -42.96
C TRP A 118 -2.94 -25.86 -43.49
N GLN A 119 -1.80 -25.27 -43.12
CA GLN A 119 -0.46 -25.75 -43.42
C GLN A 119 0.22 -26.20 -42.11
N ASP A 120 0.54 -27.48 -42.03
CA ASP A 120 1.42 -28.06 -41.01
C ASP A 120 2.87 -27.77 -41.42
N LEU A 121 3.60 -27.01 -40.59
CA LEU A 121 5.00 -26.63 -40.87
C LEU A 121 6.01 -27.51 -40.11
N GLY A 122 5.53 -28.48 -39.32
CA GLY A 122 6.34 -29.26 -38.39
C GLY A 122 6.48 -28.61 -37.01
N GLU A 123 7.02 -29.36 -36.04
CA GLU A 123 7.37 -28.87 -34.68
C GLU A 123 6.22 -28.14 -33.92
N HIS A 124 4.99 -28.52 -34.26
CA HIS A 124 3.72 -27.95 -33.75
C HIS A 124 3.42 -26.51 -34.19
N LEU A 125 4.16 -26.01 -35.17
CA LEU A 125 3.90 -24.77 -35.88
C LEU A 125 2.90 -25.00 -37.02
N TRP A 126 1.82 -24.22 -37.01
CA TRP A 126 0.79 -24.22 -38.04
C TRP A 126 0.69 -22.86 -38.71
N ALA A 127 0.27 -22.82 -39.96
CA ALA A 127 -0.01 -21.58 -40.67
C ALA A 127 -1.31 -21.64 -41.48
N ILE A 128 -1.93 -20.48 -41.69
CA ILE A 128 -3.03 -20.26 -42.61
C ILE A 128 -2.86 -18.90 -43.29
N ASP A 129 -3.10 -18.85 -44.61
CA ASP A 129 -3.08 -17.60 -45.37
C ASP A 129 -4.47 -16.93 -45.23
N VAL A 130 -4.54 -15.77 -44.59
CA VAL A 130 -5.79 -15.04 -44.33
C VAL A 130 -6.06 -14.03 -45.44
N SER A 131 -7.31 -13.95 -45.89
CA SER A 131 -7.72 -12.95 -46.90
C SER A 131 -7.55 -11.52 -46.38
N PRO A 132 -7.00 -10.56 -47.16
CA PRO A 132 -6.98 -9.14 -46.80
C PRO A 132 -8.36 -8.50 -46.59
N GLU A 133 -9.43 -9.16 -47.05
CA GLU A 133 -10.82 -8.78 -46.78
C GLU A 133 -11.31 -9.29 -45.40
N ARG A 134 -10.43 -9.89 -44.57
CA ARG A 134 -10.74 -10.47 -43.25
C ARG A 134 -9.85 -9.89 -42.15
N GLY A 135 -10.33 -10.00 -40.92
CA GLY A 135 -9.72 -9.31 -39.79
C GLY A 135 -9.76 -7.79 -39.98
N LEU A 136 -8.71 -7.09 -39.57
CA LEU A 136 -8.54 -5.64 -39.81
C LEU A 136 -7.80 -5.32 -41.12
N GLY A 137 -7.57 -6.31 -42.00
CA GLY A 137 -6.82 -6.17 -43.27
C GLY A 137 -5.43 -5.56 -43.08
N ASP A 138 -5.00 -4.73 -44.05
CA ASP A 138 -3.76 -3.94 -44.02
C ASP A 138 -3.59 -3.08 -42.73
N SER A 139 -4.68 -2.82 -42.02
CA SER A 139 -4.67 -2.05 -40.77
C SER A 139 -4.49 -2.90 -39.50
N ALA A 140 -4.28 -4.22 -39.63
CA ALA A 140 -4.17 -5.11 -38.47
C ALA A 140 -2.81 -5.06 -37.74
N LEU A 141 -1.78 -4.43 -38.32
CA LEU A 141 -0.45 -4.32 -37.70
C LEU A 141 -0.55 -3.73 -36.29
N GLY A 142 -0.09 -4.46 -35.27
CA GLY A 142 -0.18 -4.04 -33.87
C GLY A 142 -1.60 -3.99 -33.27
N ARG A 143 -2.63 -4.40 -34.03
CA ARG A 143 -4.04 -4.41 -33.62
C ARG A 143 -4.72 -5.78 -33.66
N GLN A 144 -3.98 -6.82 -34.02
CA GLN A 144 -4.41 -8.23 -34.02
C GLN A 144 -4.76 -8.73 -32.63
N GLN A 145 -5.80 -9.57 -32.57
CA GLN A 145 -6.08 -10.49 -31.47
C GLN A 145 -6.61 -11.78 -32.11
N VAL A 146 -6.24 -12.94 -31.55
CA VAL A 146 -6.57 -14.26 -32.10
C VAL A 146 -7.10 -15.17 -31.00
N ARG A 147 -8.10 -16.00 -31.33
CA ARG A 147 -8.59 -17.06 -30.45
C ARG A 147 -8.69 -18.38 -31.21
N LEU A 148 -8.39 -19.47 -30.52
CA LEU A 148 -8.66 -20.84 -30.97
C LEU A 148 -9.71 -21.45 -30.04
N ASP A 149 -10.86 -21.83 -30.61
CA ASP A 149 -12.12 -22.04 -29.87
C ASP A 149 -12.44 -20.86 -28.94
N ASP A 150 -12.37 -21.07 -27.62
CA ASP A 150 -12.59 -20.04 -26.61
C ASP A 150 -11.31 -19.57 -25.89
N GLN A 151 -10.13 -20.08 -26.25
CA GLN A 151 -8.86 -19.64 -25.68
C GLN A 151 -8.27 -18.45 -26.45
N TRP A 152 -7.84 -17.42 -25.72
CA TRP A 152 -7.04 -16.32 -26.25
C TRP A 152 -5.61 -16.80 -26.51
N LEU A 153 -5.07 -16.48 -27.68
CA LEU A 153 -3.66 -16.74 -28.00
C LEU A 153 -2.83 -15.48 -27.71
N THR A 154 -1.57 -15.71 -27.33
CA THR A 154 -0.61 -14.65 -26.98
C THR A 154 0.10 -14.15 -28.24
N LEU A 155 0.28 -12.83 -28.39
CA LEU A 155 1.11 -12.30 -29.45
C LEU A 155 2.57 -12.71 -29.21
N ALA A 156 3.13 -13.47 -30.15
CA ALA A 156 4.48 -14.01 -30.12
C ALA A 156 5.52 -12.90 -29.88
N ARG A 157 6.35 -13.08 -28.84
CA ARG A 157 7.29 -12.06 -28.37
C ARG A 157 8.47 -12.66 -27.60
N TRP A 158 9.63 -12.02 -27.67
CA TRP A 158 10.78 -12.33 -26.81
C TRP A 158 11.06 -11.18 -25.82
N PRO A 159 11.23 -11.45 -24.51
CA PRO A 159 11.03 -12.74 -23.85
C PRO A 159 9.54 -13.11 -23.78
N ASN A 160 9.26 -14.40 -23.74
CA ASN A 160 7.91 -14.94 -23.81
C ASN A 160 7.10 -14.68 -22.52
N LEU A 161 5.79 -14.92 -22.55
CA LEU A 161 4.98 -15.01 -21.32
C LEU A 161 5.02 -16.44 -20.74
N PRO A 162 4.96 -16.62 -19.40
CA PRO A 162 5.00 -17.96 -18.78
C PRO A 162 3.77 -18.82 -19.10
N HIS A 163 2.66 -18.19 -19.52
CA HIS A 163 1.38 -18.81 -19.81
C HIS A 163 0.69 -18.09 -20.98
N ALA A 164 -0.16 -18.80 -21.71
CA ALA A 164 -1.03 -18.22 -22.75
C ALA A 164 -2.15 -17.36 -22.12
N GLN A 165 -1.83 -16.12 -21.77
CA GLN A 165 -2.74 -15.14 -21.15
C GLN A 165 -3.24 -14.08 -22.13
N GLY A 166 -2.83 -14.13 -23.41
CA GLY A 166 -3.12 -13.11 -24.42
C GLY A 166 -2.18 -11.91 -24.31
N PHE A 167 -2.05 -11.34 -23.11
CA PHE A 167 -1.19 -10.19 -22.82
C PHE A 167 -0.81 -10.11 -21.33
N SER A 168 0.29 -9.41 -21.01
CA SER A 168 0.60 -8.93 -19.65
C SER A 168 1.37 -7.59 -19.70
N SER A 169 1.07 -6.71 -18.75
CA SER A 169 1.79 -5.43 -18.57
C SER A 169 3.07 -5.55 -17.72
N ASP A 170 3.36 -6.71 -17.13
CA ASP A 170 4.42 -6.82 -16.13
C ASP A 170 5.84 -6.85 -16.73
N ARG A 171 6.69 -5.89 -16.31
CA ARG A 171 8.12 -5.81 -16.63
C ARG A 171 8.92 -7.04 -16.25
N ALA A 172 8.43 -7.89 -15.33
CA ALA A 172 9.06 -9.16 -14.97
C ALA A 172 9.21 -10.12 -16.17
N TYR A 173 8.41 -9.93 -17.22
CA TYR A 173 8.48 -10.70 -18.47
C TYR A 173 9.05 -9.91 -19.65
N MET A 174 9.82 -8.85 -19.37
CA MET A 174 10.54 -8.04 -20.37
C MET A 174 12.05 -8.33 -20.30
N ALA A 175 12.74 -8.16 -21.43
CA ALA A 175 14.19 -8.16 -21.47
C ALA A 175 14.73 -6.90 -20.78
N ARG A 176 16.00 -6.95 -20.38
CA ARG A 176 16.75 -5.80 -19.87
C ARG A 176 17.98 -5.57 -20.72
N ALA A 177 18.22 -4.32 -21.12
CA ALA A 177 19.43 -3.95 -21.83
C ALA A 177 20.68 -4.12 -20.92
N LEU A 178 21.74 -4.74 -21.42
CA LEU A 178 23.04 -4.77 -20.75
C LEU A 178 23.73 -3.41 -20.84
N SER A 179 23.59 -2.77 -21.99
CA SER A 179 24.02 -1.40 -22.27
C SER A 179 23.18 -0.84 -23.42
N GLY A 180 23.20 0.47 -23.63
CA GLY A 180 22.49 1.11 -24.72
C GLY A 180 23.03 2.48 -25.07
N GLY A 181 22.49 3.06 -26.13
CA GLY A 181 22.77 4.44 -26.52
C GLY A 181 22.05 4.88 -27.77
N VAL A 182 22.31 6.13 -28.18
CA VAL A 182 21.84 6.71 -29.44
C VAL A 182 22.94 6.67 -30.50
N GLU A 183 22.56 6.69 -31.77
CA GLU A 183 23.48 7.05 -32.86
C GLU A 183 23.50 8.58 -33.05
N GLU A 184 24.69 9.17 -33.20
CA GLU A 184 24.87 10.61 -33.43
C GLU A 184 24.29 11.04 -34.80
N ASP A 185 23.68 12.23 -34.86
CA ASP A 185 23.04 12.83 -36.05
C ASP A 185 22.01 11.95 -36.80
N SER A 186 21.54 10.85 -36.20
CA SER A 186 20.61 9.87 -36.77
C SER A 186 19.14 10.30 -36.92
N GLN A 187 18.85 11.60 -36.78
CA GLN A 187 17.49 12.14 -36.75
C GLN A 187 16.85 12.14 -38.14
N HIS A 188 15.66 11.54 -38.27
CA HIS A 188 14.97 11.37 -39.55
C HIS A 188 13.44 11.36 -39.41
N SER A 189 12.71 11.51 -40.53
CA SER A 189 11.26 11.31 -40.60
C SER A 189 10.97 10.00 -41.33
N LEU A 190 10.05 9.18 -40.80
CA LEU A 190 9.57 7.96 -41.46
C LEU A 190 8.19 8.18 -42.10
N GLU A 191 7.98 7.60 -43.28
CA GLU A 191 6.68 7.66 -43.96
C GLU A 191 5.61 6.89 -43.17
N GLY A 192 4.44 7.49 -43.00
CA GLY A 192 3.34 6.93 -42.20
C GLY A 192 3.37 7.28 -40.70
N TYR A 193 4.44 7.91 -40.20
CA TYR A 193 4.57 8.34 -38.79
C TYR A 193 4.39 9.86 -38.63
N SER A 194 3.95 10.28 -37.44
CA SER A 194 3.68 11.69 -37.10
C SER A 194 4.81 12.38 -36.31
N ALA A 195 5.80 11.63 -35.83
CA ALA A 195 6.92 12.10 -35.02
C ALA A 195 8.27 11.86 -35.72
N GLU A 196 9.25 12.71 -35.43
CA GLU A 196 10.65 12.45 -35.80
C GLU A 196 11.17 11.21 -35.07
N HIS A 197 12.01 10.45 -35.76
CA HIS A 197 12.62 9.22 -35.27
C HIS A 197 14.13 9.41 -35.10
N GLN A 198 14.71 8.62 -34.21
CA GLN A 198 16.15 8.54 -33.95
C GLN A 198 16.59 7.08 -34.02
N TYR A 199 17.85 6.83 -34.41
CA TYR A 199 18.45 5.50 -34.27
C TYR A 199 19.21 5.36 -32.96
N GLY A 200 19.21 4.15 -32.44
CA GLY A 200 19.84 3.78 -31.18
C GLY A 200 19.94 2.26 -31.09
N TRP A 201 20.55 1.80 -30.01
CA TRP A 201 20.98 0.42 -29.90
C TRP A 201 20.94 -0.07 -28.45
N TYR A 202 20.77 -1.38 -28.31
CA TYR A 202 20.93 -2.10 -27.05
C TYR A 202 21.88 -3.29 -27.28
N ASP A 203 22.80 -3.50 -26.34
CA ASP A 203 23.43 -4.81 -26.15
C ASP A 203 22.52 -5.64 -25.23
N VAL A 204 22.26 -6.88 -25.60
CA VAL A 204 21.31 -7.78 -24.92
C VAL A 204 22.00 -9.09 -24.52
N GLN A 205 21.27 -10.02 -23.91
CA GLN A 205 21.78 -11.37 -23.65
C GLN A 205 20.75 -12.43 -23.98
N ASN A 206 21.18 -13.55 -24.58
CA ASN A 206 20.34 -14.72 -24.88
C ASN A 206 19.14 -14.41 -25.80
N LEU A 207 19.33 -13.54 -26.79
CA LEU A 207 18.38 -13.38 -27.90
C LEU A 207 18.31 -14.69 -28.71
N PRO A 208 17.12 -15.21 -29.10
CA PRO A 208 17.02 -16.48 -29.82
C PRO A 208 17.58 -16.40 -31.24
N ASP A 209 18.16 -17.50 -31.72
CA ASP A 209 18.60 -17.66 -33.12
C ASP A 209 17.41 -17.48 -34.08
N GLY A 210 17.39 -16.39 -34.85
CA GLY A 210 16.31 -16.08 -35.78
C GLY A 210 16.54 -14.81 -36.60
N ASP A 211 15.63 -14.54 -37.53
CA ASP A 211 15.59 -13.27 -38.26
C ASP A 211 14.73 -12.26 -37.49
N TRP A 212 15.38 -11.25 -36.94
CA TRP A 212 14.78 -10.19 -36.12
C TRP A 212 14.80 -8.83 -36.82
N ASP A 213 15.35 -8.72 -38.03
CA ASP A 213 15.39 -7.45 -38.78
C ASP A 213 13.95 -7.05 -39.15
N GLY A 214 13.54 -5.81 -38.86
CA GLY A 214 12.15 -5.37 -39.03
C GLY A 214 11.17 -5.82 -37.94
N ALA A 215 11.62 -6.52 -36.89
CA ALA A 215 10.81 -6.76 -35.70
C ALA A 215 10.41 -5.45 -35.02
N PHE A 216 9.30 -5.44 -34.29
CA PHE A 216 8.90 -4.31 -33.47
C PHE A 216 9.44 -4.46 -32.05
N MET A 217 9.79 -3.33 -31.43
CA MET A 217 10.25 -3.31 -30.04
C MET A 217 9.36 -2.40 -29.21
N ASP A 218 8.81 -2.93 -28.13
CA ASP A 218 8.04 -2.23 -27.11
C ASP A 218 8.99 -1.88 -25.95
N LEU A 219 9.13 -0.60 -25.58
CA LEU A 219 10.18 -0.14 -24.65
C LEU A 219 9.80 1.11 -23.83
N ALA A 220 10.55 1.38 -22.75
CA ALA A 220 10.56 2.65 -22.03
C ALA A 220 12.02 3.09 -21.78
N PRO A 221 12.61 3.95 -22.64
CA PRO A 221 14.05 4.23 -22.63
C PRO A 221 14.48 5.25 -21.56
N GLY A 222 15.69 5.08 -21.01
CA GLY A 222 16.36 6.07 -20.16
C GLY A 222 15.69 6.30 -18.81
N ASP A 223 15.25 7.53 -18.54
CA ASP A 223 14.49 7.86 -17.34
C ASP A 223 13.08 7.22 -17.33
N GLY A 224 12.63 6.63 -18.44
CA GLY A 224 11.49 5.71 -18.47
C GLY A 224 10.12 6.35 -18.29
N TRP A 225 10.01 7.66 -18.55
CA TRP A 225 8.79 8.48 -18.40
C TRP A 225 7.72 8.18 -19.45
N TRP A 226 8.12 7.73 -20.64
CA TRP A 226 7.20 7.45 -21.75
C TRP A 226 7.40 6.05 -22.29
N HIS A 227 6.27 5.35 -22.44
CA HIS A 227 6.21 4.16 -23.26
C HIS A 227 6.39 4.52 -24.75
N ARG A 228 7.13 3.69 -25.48
CA ARG A 228 7.43 3.82 -26.90
C ARG A 228 7.30 2.47 -27.59
N THR A 229 7.01 2.49 -28.88
CA THR A 229 7.17 1.33 -29.75
C THR A 229 8.00 1.73 -30.97
N GLY A 230 9.04 0.96 -31.25
CA GLY A 230 9.99 1.17 -32.34
C GLY A 230 10.09 -0.04 -33.28
N THR A 231 11.05 0.02 -34.20
CA THR A 231 11.31 -1.01 -35.21
C THR A 231 12.80 -1.31 -35.29
N VAL A 232 13.17 -2.58 -35.11
CA VAL A 232 14.53 -3.11 -35.27
C VAL A 232 14.96 -2.93 -36.72
N GLN A 233 16.12 -2.31 -36.92
CA GLN A 233 16.72 -2.08 -38.24
C GLN A 233 17.73 -3.17 -38.59
N MET A 234 18.43 -3.71 -37.59
CA MET A 234 19.45 -4.75 -37.75
C MET A 234 19.74 -5.45 -36.41
N VAL A 235 20.04 -6.74 -36.45
CA VAL A 235 20.67 -7.47 -35.34
C VAL A 235 22.06 -7.99 -35.74
N GLU A 236 23.10 -7.55 -35.02
CA GLU A 236 24.50 -7.99 -35.19
C GLU A 236 24.96 -8.78 -33.96
N GLY A 237 24.57 -10.06 -33.88
CA GLY A 237 24.86 -10.92 -32.73
C GLY A 237 23.99 -10.56 -31.52
N GLU A 238 24.60 -10.22 -30.39
CA GLU A 238 23.89 -9.75 -29.19
C GLU A 238 23.66 -8.22 -29.18
N ARG A 239 23.79 -7.54 -30.33
CA ARG A 239 23.45 -6.12 -30.49
C ARG A 239 22.23 -5.93 -31.38
N ILE A 240 21.27 -5.15 -30.91
CA ILE A 240 20.07 -4.73 -31.64
C ILE A 240 20.21 -3.24 -31.96
N THR A 241 20.10 -2.85 -33.23
CA THR A 241 19.95 -1.44 -33.64
C THR A 241 18.52 -1.20 -34.12
N TYR A 242 17.90 -0.11 -33.70
CA TYR A 242 16.47 0.16 -33.88
C TYR A 242 16.16 1.65 -34.05
N SER A 243 14.96 1.97 -34.55
CA SER A 243 14.39 3.31 -34.60
C SER A 243 13.16 3.43 -33.71
N TRP A 244 12.97 4.56 -33.02
CA TRP A 244 11.74 4.85 -32.25
C TRP A 244 11.32 6.32 -32.40
N PRO A 245 10.03 6.66 -32.17
CA PRO A 245 9.55 8.04 -32.19
C PRO A 245 10.07 8.81 -30.97
N ARG A 246 10.77 9.91 -31.22
CA ARG A 246 11.55 10.68 -30.24
C ARG A 246 10.76 11.89 -29.72
N ASN A 247 10.80 12.14 -28.42
CA ASN A 247 10.33 13.40 -27.82
C ASN A 247 11.35 14.52 -28.08
N SER A 248 11.09 15.38 -29.06
CA SER A 248 12.03 16.47 -29.41
C SER A 248 12.33 17.42 -28.25
N SER A 249 11.36 17.72 -27.38
CA SER A 249 11.50 18.60 -26.23
C SER A 249 12.30 17.99 -25.07
N TRP A 250 12.20 16.66 -24.88
CA TRP A 250 12.77 15.95 -23.72
C TRP A 250 13.75 14.83 -24.10
N SER A 251 14.29 14.86 -25.32
CA SER A 251 15.18 13.82 -25.88
C SER A 251 16.46 13.54 -25.08
N HIS A 252 16.82 14.40 -24.12
CA HIS A 252 17.92 14.15 -23.17
C HIS A 252 17.54 13.20 -22.00
N ARG A 253 16.24 12.84 -21.89
CA ARG A 253 15.66 11.91 -20.91
C ARG A 253 15.33 10.54 -21.49
N GLU A 254 15.04 10.50 -22.79
CA GLU A 254 14.79 9.26 -23.57
C GLU A 254 16.07 8.68 -24.18
N ILE A 255 17.22 8.83 -23.53
CA ILE A 255 18.49 8.25 -23.99
C ILE A 255 18.49 6.77 -23.60
N PRO A 256 18.55 5.81 -24.55
CA PRO A 256 18.58 4.40 -24.22
C PRO A 256 19.83 4.04 -23.42
N GLY A 257 19.70 3.19 -22.39
CA GLY A 257 20.79 2.91 -21.46
C GLY A 257 20.78 1.51 -20.83
N PRO A 258 21.75 1.23 -19.93
CA PRO A 258 21.84 -0.04 -19.23
C PRO A 258 20.68 -0.22 -18.23
N GLY A 259 20.01 -1.36 -18.31
CA GLY A 259 18.92 -1.75 -17.42
C GLY A 259 17.51 -1.43 -17.93
N ASP A 260 17.37 -0.69 -19.04
CA ASP A 260 16.09 -0.38 -19.70
C ASP A 260 15.28 -1.65 -19.96
N TRP A 261 13.95 -1.58 -19.77
CA TRP A 261 13.03 -2.67 -20.07
C TRP A 261 12.45 -2.56 -21.48
N PHE A 262 12.45 -3.67 -22.20
CA PHE A 262 11.86 -3.79 -23.54
C PHE A 262 11.45 -5.24 -23.86
N TYR A 263 10.70 -5.44 -24.94
CA TYR A 263 10.57 -6.76 -25.59
C TYR A 263 10.37 -6.63 -27.10
N LEU A 264 10.74 -7.67 -27.83
CA LEU A 264 10.60 -7.77 -29.28
C LEU A 264 9.34 -8.56 -29.65
N TRP A 265 8.66 -8.20 -30.74
CA TRP A 265 7.53 -8.94 -31.29
C TRP A 265 7.43 -8.72 -32.81
N GLY A 266 6.57 -9.50 -33.49
CA GLY A 266 6.26 -9.27 -34.90
C GLY A 266 7.25 -9.84 -35.90
N ARG A 267 7.87 -10.97 -35.57
CA ARG A 267 8.60 -11.86 -36.50
C ARG A 267 8.29 -13.32 -36.18
N LEU A 268 8.43 -14.19 -37.17
CA LEU A 268 8.30 -15.64 -36.97
C LEU A 268 9.33 -16.20 -35.98
N ALA A 269 10.48 -15.54 -35.83
CA ALA A 269 11.51 -15.86 -34.85
C ALA A 269 11.03 -15.79 -33.38
N ALA A 270 9.90 -15.13 -33.11
CA ALA A 270 9.31 -15.01 -31.78
C ALA A 270 8.23 -16.07 -31.47
N VAL A 271 7.92 -16.96 -32.43
CA VAL A 271 6.79 -17.92 -32.37
C VAL A 271 7.34 -19.29 -31.95
N ASP A 272 7.61 -19.50 -30.66
CA ASP A 272 8.30 -20.71 -30.18
C ASP A 272 7.61 -21.46 -29.02
N GLN A 273 6.62 -20.87 -28.33
CA GLN A 273 5.87 -21.53 -27.26
C GLN A 273 4.39 -21.84 -27.57
N PRO A 274 3.85 -23.00 -27.10
CA PRO A 274 2.44 -23.36 -27.27
C PRO A 274 1.46 -22.30 -26.74
N GLY A 275 0.59 -21.80 -27.61
CA GLY A 275 -0.38 -20.74 -27.34
C GLY A 275 -0.01 -19.38 -27.93
N GLU A 276 1.09 -19.28 -28.68
CA GLU A 276 1.52 -18.04 -29.35
C GLU A 276 1.03 -17.93 -30.81
N PHE A 277 0.87 -16.70 -31.29
CA PHE A 277 0.55 -16.37 -32.68
C PHE A 277 1.38 -15.21 -33.24
N TRP A 278 1.58 -15.21 -34.55
CA TRP A 278 2.03 -14.03 -35.31
C TRP A 278 1.26 -13.94 -36.63
N HIS A 279 0.77 -12.75 -36.99
CA HIS A 279 0.09 -12.52 -38.27
C HIS A 279 0.89 -11.52 -39.10
N ASP A 280 1.66 -12.07 -40.03
CA ASP A 280 2.53 -11.36 -40.96
C ASP A 280 1.70 -10.68 -42.05
N VAL A 281 1.21 -9.48 -41.75
CA VAL A 281 0.35 -8.70 -42.66
C VAL A 281 1.13 -7.97 -43.76
N GLU A 282 2.44 -7.79 -43.61
CA GLU A 282 3.27 -7.07 -44.59
C GLU A 282 4.07 -8.03 -45.51
N GLY A 283 4.28 -9.29 -45.10
CA GLY A 283 4.97 -10.33 -45.88
C GLY A 283 6.47 -10.40 -45.60
N ASN A 284 6.87 -10.22 -44.34
CA ASN A 284 8.27 -10.20 -43.89
C ASN A 284 8.81 -11.60 -43.57
N ASP A 285 7.96 -12.53 -43.13
CA ASP A 285 8.28 -13.93 -42.83
C ASP A 285 7.72 -14.91 -43.87
N GLY A 286 6.70 -14.48 -44.63
CA GLY A 286 6.03 -15.30 -45.63
C GLY A 286 5.18 -14.50 -46.62
N PRO A 287 4.14 -15.10 -47.22
CA PRO A 287 3.10 -14.38 -47.94
C PRO A 287 2.38 -13.39 -47.00
N ALA A 288 2.19 -12.15 -47.44
CA ALA A 288 1.42 -11.15 -46.70
C ALA A 288 -0.01 -11.65 -46.41
N GLY A 289 -0.45 -11.49 -45.15
CA GLY A 289 -1.69 -12.03 -44.61
C GLY A 289 -1.54 -13.41 -43.96
N ARG A 290 -0.32 -13.95 -43.80
CA ARG A 290 -0.12 -15.27 -43.18
C ARG A 290 -0.19 -15.20 -41.65
N LEU A 291 -1.11 -15.96 -41.07
CA LEU A 291 -1.19 -16.21 -39.64
C LEU A 291 -0.44 -17.51 -39.31
N TYR A 292 0.55 -17.41 -38.43
CA TYR A 292 1.30 -18.49 -37.80
C TYR A 292 0.80 -18.72 -36.38
N LEU A 293 0.75 -19.98 -35.95
CA LEU A 293 0.27 -20.44 -34.64
C LEU A 293 1.20 -21.52 -34.09
N GLN A 294 1.77 -21.33 -32.91
CA GLN A 294 2.49 -22.38 -32.20
C GLN A 294 1.55 -23.06 -31.21
N LEU A 295 1.33 -24.37 -31.36
CA LEU A 295 0.28 -25.10 -30.65
C LEU A 295 0.85 -26.24 -29.78
N SER A 296 0.02 -26.83 -28.91
CA SER A 296 0.43 -28.00 -28.12
C SER A 296 0.47 -29.26 -29.00
N ALA A 297 1.20 -30.29 -28.58
CA ALA A 297 1.30 -31.55 -29.32
C ALA A 297 -0.03 -32.30 -29.46
N GLU A 298 -0.99 -31.97 -28.61
CA GLU A 298 -2.35 -32.51 -28.55
C GLU A 298 -3.37 -31.69 -29.36
N THR A 299 -3.00 -30.49 -29.82
CA THR A 299 -3.91 -29.53 -30.46
C THR A 299 -3.85 -29.63 -31.99
N ASP A 300 -4.95 -30.08 -32.60
CA ASP A 300 -5.14 -30.03 -34.06
C ASP A 300 -6.05 -28.83 -34.43
N PRO A 301 -5.53 -27.76 -35.05
CA PRO A 301 -6.34 -26.56 -35.35
C PRO A 301 -7.42 -26.80 -36.39
N ARG A 302 -7.39 -27.95 -37.10
CA ARG A 302 -8.47 -28.35 -38.04
C ARG A 302 -9.73 -28.83 -37.33
N ALA A 303 -9.66 -29.08 -36.02
CA ALA A 303 -10.78 -29.46 -35.17
C ALA A 303 -11.40 -28.28 -34.37
N ALA A 304 -10.77 -27.11 -34.41
CA ALA A 304 -11.09 -25.95 -33.59
C ALA A 304 -11.60 -24.75 -34.43
N GLN A 305 -12.35 -23.84 -33.81
CA GLN A 305 -12.78 -22.59 -34.42
C GLN A 305 -11.71 -21.51 -34.27
N LEU A 306 -10.97 -21.23 -35.35
CA LEU A 306 -10.12 -20.05 -35.43
C LEU A 306 -10.98 -18.78 -35.55
N THR A 307 -10.69 -17.77 -34.73
CA THR A 307 -11.27 -16.42 -34.88
C THR A 307 -10.21 -15.33 -34.78
N LEU A 308 -10.37 -14.27 -35.57
CA LEU A 308 -9.44 -13.14 -35.69
C LEU A 308 -10.21 -11.83 -35.52
N ARG A 309 -9.63 -10.86 -34.83
CA ARG A 309 -10.23 -9.52 -34.63
C ARG A 309 -10.53 -8.85 -35.97
N GLY A 310 -11.82 -8.61 -36.24
CA GLY A 310 -12.35 -7.99 -37.47
C GLY A 310 -12.96 -6.60 -37.27
N ARG A 311 -13.28 -6.22 -36.03
CA ARG A 311 -13.80 -4.88 -35.70
C ARG A 311 -13.36 -4.41 -34.32
N GLU A 312 -12.71 -3.25 -34.26
CA GLU A 312 -12.27 -2.64 -33.00
C GLU A 312 -13.43 -2.09 -32.16
N ARG A 313 -14.63 -1.93 -32.75
CA ARG A 313 -15.81 -1.31 -32.12
C ARG A 313 -16.99 -2.26 -32.12
N GLY A 314 -17.43 -2.66 -30.93
CA GLY A 314 -18.68 -3.37 -30.73
C GLY A 314 -19.88 -2.41 -30.69
N ILE A 315 -19.68 -1.20 -30.17
CA ILE A 315 -20.72 -0.16 -30.09
C ILE A 315 -20.16 1.16 -30.63
N ASP A 316 -20.86 1.77 -31.60
CA ASP A 316 -20.54 3.08 -32.18
C ASP A 316 -21.67 4.07 -31.89
N LEU A 317 -21.39 5.00 -30.95
CA LEU A 317 -22.33 6.02 -30.46
C LEU A 317 -21.93 7.44 -30.91
N ARG A 318 -21.06 7.56 -31.92
CA ARG A 318 -20.64 8.87 -32.44
C ARG A 318 -21.82 9.65 -33.04
N GLY A 319 -21.98 10.90 -32.62
CA GLY A 319 -23.12 11.74 -32.99
C GLY A 319 -24.47 11.26 -32.42
N ARG A 320 -24.44 10.50 -31.32
CA ARG A 320 -25.64 9.98 -30.64
C ARG A 320 -25.82 10.56 -29.25
N MET A 321 -27.09 10.68 -28.85
CA MET A 321 -27.44 11.21 -27.54
C MET A 321 -28.67 10.54 -26.93
N HIS A 322 -28.74 10.59 -25.59
CA HIS A 322 -29.81 9.98 -24.79
C HIS A 322 -30.00 8.49 -25.12
N ILE A 323 -28.89 7.73 -25.10
CA ILE A 323 -28.90 6.28 -25.33
C ILE A 323 -28.37 5.54 -24.10
N THR A 324 -29.15 4.59 -23.58
CA THR A 324 -28.68 3.59 -22.62
C THR A 324 -28.30 2.32 -23.37
N VAL A 325 -27.10 1.78 -23.11
CA VAL A 325 -26.71 0.44 -23.56
C VAL A 325 -26.34 -0.38 -22.34
N GLU A 326 -27.02 -1.51 -22.17
CA GLU A 326 -27.10 -2.22 -20.90
C GLU A 326 -26.85 -3.73 -21.04
N GLY A 327 -26.03 -4.33 -20.17
CA GLY A 327 -26.00 -5.79 -19.97
C GLY A 327 -25.24 -6.65 -20.98
N PHE A 328 -24.56 -6.06 -21.97
CA PHE A 328 -23.81 -6.79 -23.00
C PHE A 328 -22.41 -7.23 -22.55
N HIS A 329 -21.94 -8.37 -23.07
CA HIS A 329 -20.52 -8.73 -23.09
C HIS A 329 -19.91 -8.27 -24.42
N LEU A 330 -18.96 -7.34 -24.41
CA LEU A 330 -18.14 -6.98 -25.57
C LEU A 330 -16.83 -7.79 -25.52
N ARG A 331 -16.56 -8.58 -26.56
CA ARG A 331 -15.38 -9.46 -26.63
C ARG A 331 -14.44 -9.04 -27.77
N GLY A 332 -13.25 -8.55 -27.43
CA GLY A 332 -12.24 -8.10 -28.39
C GLY A 332 -12.52 -6.75 -29.07
N CYS A 333 -13.49 -5.97 -28.57
CA CYS A 333 -13.92 -4.71 -29.15
C CYS A 333 -14.47 -3.74 -28.10
N GLY A 334 -14.41 -2.43 -28.39
CA GLY A 334 -14.76 -1.36 -27.46
C GLY A 334 -15.99 -0.53 -27.85
N VAL A 335 -16.16 0.57 -27.12
CA VAL A 335 -17.21 1.60 -27.32
C VAL A 335 -16.57 2.92 -27.75
N GLU A 336 -17.03 3.50 -28.87
CA GLU A 336 -16.57 4.81 -29.34
C GLU A 336 -17.71 5.86 -29.34
N ALA A 337 -17.44 7.01 -28.71
CA ALA A 337 -18.21 8.24 -28.86
C ALA A 337 -17.32 9.40 -29.39
N ASN A 338 -17.92 10.44 -29.96
CA ASN A 338 -17.22 11.65 -30.42
C ASN A 338 -17.70 12.89 -29.64
N ALA A 339 -17.10 14.05 -29.92
CA ALA A 339 -17.44 15.31 -29.24
C ALA A 339 -18.87 15.83 -29.50
N GLU A 340 -19.60 15.23 -30.44
CA GLU A 340 -21.02 15.53 -30.71
C GLU A 340 -21.97 14.64 -29.89
N SER A 341 -21.44 13.63 -29.19
CA SER A 341 -22.22 12.67 -28.40
C SER A 341 -22.51 13.25 -27.01
N GLN A 342 -23.71 13.04 -26.47
CA GLN A 342 -24.11 13.57 -25.16
C GLN A 342 -25.07 12.62 -24.43
N HIS A 343 -25.16 12.65 -23.09
CA HIS A 343 -26.16 11.86 -22.35
C HIS A 343 -26.16 10.35 -22.74
N LEU A 344 -25.00 9.70 -22.65
CA LEU A 344 -24.89 8.25 -22.90
C LEU A 344 -24.78 7.52 -21.58
N HIS A 345 -25.51 6.43 -21.40
CA HIS A 345 -25.49 5.61 -20.19
C HIS A 345 -25.01 4.20 -20.55
N LEU A 346 -23.74 3.93 -20.26
CA LEU A 346 -23.12 2.63 -20.48
C LEU A 346 -23.18 1.84 -19.17
N ARG A 347 -24.11 0.88 -19.08
CA ARG A 347 -24.40 0.20 -17.81
C ARG A 347 -24.23 -1.31 -17.87
N ARG A 348 -23.69 -1.91 -16.81
CA ARG A 348 -23.60 -3.38 -16.65
C ARG A 348 -22.94 -4.09 -17.84
N LEU A 349 -22.01 -3.41 -18.53
CA LEU A 349 -21.24 -3.99 -19.63
C LEU A 349 -20.07 -4.80 -19.06
N HIS A 350 -19.83 -5.98 -19.61
CA HIS A 350 -18.57 -6.70 -19.45
C HIS A 350 -17.74 -6.48 -20.71
N ILE A 351 -16.49 -6.03 -20.61
CA ILE A 351 -15.60 -5.81 -21.75
C ILE A 351 -14.28 -6.53 -21.50
N ASP A 352 -13.91 -7.46 -22.36
CA ASP A 352 -12.58 -8.08 -22.36
C ASP A 352 -11.86 -7.85 -23.70
N HIS A 353 -10.55 -7.60 -23.65
CA HIS A 353 -9.72 -7.34 -24.84
C HIS A 353 -10.23 -6.18 -25.73
N GLY A 354 -10.90 -5.19 -25.14
CA GLY A 354 -11.60 -4.13 -25.87
C GLY A 354 -10.72 -3.25 -26.78
N ALA A 355 -9.43 -3.13 -26.47
CA ALA A 355 -8.43 -2.38 -27.23
C ALA A 355 -7.16 -3.21 -27.46
N GLN A 356 -6.36 -2.79 -28.46
CA GLN A 356 -5.02 -3.29 -28.74
C GLN A 356 -4.13 -2.09 -29.12
N GLU A 357 -3.00 -1.89 -28.44
CA GLU A 357 -2.19 -0.67 -28.52
C GLU A 357 -0.72 -0.93 -28.92
N LEU A 358 -0.51 -1.82 -29.89
CA LEU A 358 0.80 -2.03 -30.53
C LEU A 358 0.90 -1.39 -31.92
N ASP A 359 -0.09 -0.60 -32.34
CA ASP A 359 -0.02 0.15 -33.60
C ASP A 359 1.05 1.24 -33.52
N VAL A 360 2.24 0.92 -34.01
CA VAL A 360 3.39 1.83 -34.11
C VAL A 360 3.07 3.12 -34.87
N ARG A 361 2.10 3.11 -35.78
CA ARG A 361 1.68 4.26 -36.59
C ARG A 361 0.61 5.10 -35.88
N GLN A 362 -0.14 4.51 -34.93
CA GLN A 362 -1.20 5.18 -34.16
C GLN A 362 -1.33 4.62 -32.71
N PRO A 363 -0.40 4.95 -31.79
CA PRO A 363 -0.53 4.60 -30.37
C PRO A 363 -1.76 5.27 -29.72
N LEU A 364 -2.05 4.90 -28.47
CA LEU A 364 -3.23 5.29 -27.69
C LEU A 364 -4.55 4.74 -28.26
N ARG A 365 -5.09 3.70 -27.61
CA ARG A 365 -6.40 3.09 -27.85
C ARG A 365 -7.16 2.91 -26.53
N SER A 366 -8.46 2.69 -26.58
CA SER A 366 -9.28 2.61 -25.34
C SER A 366 -10.45 1.64 -25.49
N ALA A 367 -10.76 0.85 -24.46
CA ALA A 367 -11.93 -0.03 -24.47
C ALA A 367 -13.25 0.76 -24.38
N ILE A 368 -13.27 1.87 -23.66
CA ILE A 368 -14.32 2.89 -23.72
C ILE A 368 -13.67 4.25 -24.01
N HIS A 369 -14.08 4.91 -25.10
CA HIS A 369 -13.53 6.20 -25.52
C HIS A 369 -14.64 7.26 -25.65
N LEU A 370 -14.71 8.18 -24.67
CA LEU A 370 -15.80 9.14 -24.51
C LEU A 370 -15.30 10.59 -24.67
N ARG A 371 -15.45 11.12 -25.88
CA ARG A 371 -15.07 12.52 -26.22
C ARG A 371 -16.19 13.55 -26.05
N GLY A 372 -17.40 13.09 -25.77
CA GLY A 372 -18.59 13.93 -25.54
C GLY A 372 -18.78 14.29 -24.07
N SER A 373 -19.98 14.71 -23.70
CA SER A 373 -20.30 15.22 -22.36
C SER A 373 -21.53 14.59 -21.74
N GLN A 374 -21.63 14.70 -20.41
CA GLN A 374 -22.78 14.25 -19.63
C GLN A 374 -23.05 12.74 -19.80
N HIS A 375 -21.99 11.97 -20.01
CA HIS A 375 -22.01 10.50 -20.05
C HIS A 375 -21.91 9.90 -18.64
N LEU A 376 -22.48 8.71 -18.46
CA LEU A 376 -22.38 7.90 -17.25
C LEU A 376 -21.95 6.47 -17.61
N VAL A 377 -20.81 6.03 -17.08
CA VAL A 377 -20.40 4.62 -17.05
C VAL A 377 -20.72 4.06 -15.67
N GLU A 378 -21.48 2.96 -15.60
CA GLU A 378 -22.03 2.47 -14.33
C GLU A 378 -22.05 0.94 -14.25
N ASP A 379 -21.55 0.37 -13.14
CA ASP A 379 -21.69 -1.06 -12.84
C ASP A 379 -21.03 -1.99 -13.89
N CYS A 380 -20.03 -1.48 -14.61
CA CYS A 380 -19.32 -2.17 -15.69
C CYS A 380 -18.07 -2.91 -15.19
N ASP A 381 -17.62 -3.90 -15.95
CA ASP A 381 -16.42 -4.70 -15.67
C ASP A 381 -15.54 -4.71 -16.93
N ILE A 382 -14.38 -4.08 -16.88
CA ILE A 382 -13.50 -3.82 -18.03
C ILE A 382 -12.13 -4.45 -17.73
N THR A 383 -11.72 -5.48 -18.48
CA THR A 383 -10.54 -6.29 -18.14
C THR A 383 -9.67 -6.62 -19.36
N HIS A 384 -8.39 -6.93 -19.11
CA HIS A 384 -7.44 -7.43 -20.12
C HIS A 384 -7.38 -6.49 -21.34
N VAL A 385 -7.30 -5.18 -21.09
CA VAL A 385 -7.34 -4.17 -22.15
C VAL A 385 -5.92 -3.76 -22.51
N TYR A 386 -5.45 -4.20 -23.67
CA TYR A 386 -4.20 -3.68 -24.22
C TYR A 386 -4.44 -2.27 -24.78
N GLY A 387 -4.48 -1.30 -23.88
CA GLY A 387 -4.56 0.14 -24.11
C GLY A 387 -5.01 0.84 -22.83
N ARG A 388 -5.79 1.91 -22.96
CA ARG A 388 -6.56 2.52 -21.86
C ARG A 388 -7.84 1.73 -21.55
N GLY A 389 -8.22 1.63 -20.29
CA GLY A 389 -9.55 1.10 -19.91
C GLY A 389 -10.67 2.04 -20.33
N ILE A 390 -10.71 3.23 -19.73
CA ILE A 390 -11.63 4.31 -20.07
C ILE A 390 -10.82 5.59 -20.38
N ASP A 391 -11.12 6.24 -21.50
CA ASP A 391 -10.60 7.58 -21.85
C ASP A 391 -11.76 8.59 -21.85
N LEU A 392 -11.76 9.48 -20.85
CA LEU A 392 -12.72 10.58 -20.71
C LEU A 392 -12.11 11.88 -21.23
N ARG A 393 -12.87 12.62 -22.03
CA ARG A 393 -12.56 14.00 -22.42
C ARG A 393 -13.76 14.89 -22.16
N ASN A 394 -13.61 16.21 -22.29
CA ASN A 394 -14.72 17.17 -22.23
C ASN A 394 -15.46 17.13 -20.87
N ASN A 395 -16.62 17.80 -20.77
CA ASN A 395 -17.19 18.16 -19.46
C ASN A 395 -18.26 17.18 -18.91
N ASN A 396 -18.47 17.19 -17.59
CA ASN A 396 -19.62 16.59 -16.88
C ASN A 396 -19.77 15.06 -17.01
N ASN A 397 -18.68 14.32 -17.22
CA ASN A 397 -18.72 12.86 -17.38
C ASN A 397 -18.56 12.13 -16.03
N GLN A 398 -19.24 11.00 -15.87
CA GLN A 398 -19.24 10.22 -14.63
C GLN A 398 -18.84 8.75 -14.87
N VAL A 399 -18.07 8.18 -13.95
CA VAL A 399 -17.72 6.75 -13.91
C VAL A 399 -17.92 6.25 -12.49
N ARG A 400 -18.77 5.24 -12.29
CA ARG A 400 -19.06 4.69 -10.96
C ARG A 400 -19.35 3.19 -10.89
N ASN A 401 -19.12 2.61 -9.70
CA ASN A 401 -19.28 1.17 -9.42
C ASN A 401 -18.62 0.25 -10.46
N THR A 402 -17.56 0.74 -11.11
CA THR A 402 -16.95 0.11 -12.29
C THR A 402 -15.60 -0.49 -11.93
N VAL A 403 -15.33 -1.68 -12.47
CA VAL A 403 -14.02 -2.34 -12.37
C VAL A 403 -13.25 -2.07 -13.66
N VAL A 404 -12.00 -1.65 -13.53
CA VAL A 404 -11.04 -1.56 -14.64
C VAL A 404 -9.76 -2.29 -14.24
N ALA A 405 -9.38 -3.33 -14.99
CA ALA A 405 -8.29 -4.23 -14.63
C ALA A 405 -7.39 -4.57 -15.82
N PHE A 406 -6.10 -4.77 -15.56
CA PHE A 406 -5.10 -5.26 -16.52
C PHE A 406 -5.02 -4.37 -17.78
N THR A 407 -4.55 -3.13 -17.60
CA THR A 407 -4.36 -2.16 -18.70
C THR A 407 -2.88 -1.98 -19.06
N SER A 408 -2.56 -1.66 -20.31
CA SER A 408 -1.18 -1.31 -20.72
C SER A 408 -0.86 0.16 -20.53
N ASP A 409 -1.87 1.02 -20.71
CA ASP A 409 -1.82 2.44 -20.38
C ASP A 409 -2.75 2.71 -19.18
N HIS A 410 -3.44 3.85 -19.16
CA HIS A 410 -4.28 4.29 -18.05
C HIS A 410 -5.46 3.35 -17.78
N GLY A 411 -5.78 3.10 -16.51
CA GLY A 411 -7.06 2.51 -16.12
C GLY A 411 -8.21 3.46 -16.48
N ILE A 412 -8.21 4.65 -15.87
CA ILE A 412 -9.11 5.77 -16.21
C ILE A 412 -8.25 6.99 -16.55
N GLY A 413 -8.28 7.43 -17.81
CA GLY A 413 -7.65 8.66 -18.27
C GLY A 413 -8.64 9.83 -18.29
N THR A 414 -8.23 11.00 -17.77
CA THR A 414 -9.04 12.23 -17.74
C THR A 414 -8.28 13.46 -18.26
N ASP A 415 -7.16 13.25 -18.97
CA ASP A 415 -6.12 14.26 -19.29
C ASP A 415 -6.59 15.48 -20.10
N ALA A 416 -7.81 15.42 -20.66
CA ALA A 416 -8.46 16.55 -21.31
C ALA A 416 -9.98 16.52 -21.04
N ALA A 417 -10.34 16.22 -19.79
CA ALA A 417 -11.68 16.34 -19.23
C ALA A 417 -11.71 17.40 -18.11
N ARG A 418 -12.91 17.76 -17.68
CA ARG A 418 -13.17 18.64 -16.53
C ARG A 418 -14.57 18.39 -15.99
N GLU A 419 -14.89 18.88 -14.79
CA GLU A 419 -16.21 18.68 -14.18
C GLU A 419 -16.60 17.18 -14.12
N VAL A 420 -15.63 16.27 -13.95
CA VAL A 420 -15.88 14.81 -13.91
C VAL A 420 -16.12 14.31 -12.49
N ALA A 421 -16.88 13.21 -12.37
CA ALA A 421 -17.02 12.47 -11.11
C ALA A 421 -16.63 11.01 -11.31
N VAL A 422 -15.44 10.65 -10.84
CA VAL A 422 -14.89 9.29 -10.86
C VAL A 422 -14.97 8.76 -9.44
N HIS A 423 -16.00 7.95 -9.13
CA HIS A 423 -16.26 7.55 -7.75
C HIS A 423 -16.73 6.10 -7.56
N ASP A 424 -16.41 5.49 -6.42
CA ASP A 424 -16.76 4.10 -6.10
C ASP A 424 -16.25 3.07 -7.15
N ASN A 425 -15.04 3.25 -7.69
CA ASN A 425 -14.47 2.36 -8.73
C ASN A 425 -13.26 1.57 -8.22
N SER A 426 -13.09 0.34 -8.74
CA SER A 426 -11.89 -0.48 -8.51
C SER A 426 -11.02 -0.46 -9.76
N VAL A 427 -9.82 0.13 -9.68
CA VAL A 427 -8.95 0.34 -10.84
C VAL A 427 -7.57 -0.24 -10.56
N PHE A 428 -7.11 -1.26 -11.30
CA PHE A 428 -5.85 -1.91 -10.97
C PHE A 428 -5.09 -2.62 -12.10
N ALA A 429 -3.82 -2.94 -11.81
CA ALA A 429 -2.88 -3.61 -12.71
C ALA A 429 -2.69 -2.82 -14.02
N SER A 430 -2.27 -1.56 -13.90
CA SER A 430 -2.05 -0.64 -15.02
C SER A 430 -0.56 -0.52 -15.37
N GLY A 431 -0.25 -0.54 -16.67
CA GLY A 431 1.09 -0.33 -17.18
C GLY A 431 1.60 1.10 -16.98
N ASN A 432 0.70 2.08 -17.07
CA ASN A 432 0.93 3.49 -16.70
C ASN A 432 0.27 3.77 -15.33
N THR A 433 0.02 5.04 -14.98
CA THR A 433 -0.85 5.41 -13.84
C THR A 433 -2.21 4.72 -13.93
N ALA A 434 -2.80 4.37 -12.79
CA ALA A 434 -4.11 3.70 -12.80
C ALA A 434 -5.26 4.71 -13.01
N VAL A 435 -5.18 5.89 -12.40
CA VAL A 435 -6.13 6.99 -12.62
C VAL A 435 -5.37 8.30 -12.86
N SER A 436 -5.55 8.91 -14.02
CA SER A 436 -5.15 10.32 -14.19
C SER A 436 -6.14 11.20 -13.45
N ILE A 437 -5.61 12.20 -12.75
CA ILE A 437 -6.36 13.19 -11.96
C ILE A 437 -6.21 14.62 -12.53
N SER A 438 -5.70 14.74 -13.76
CA SER A 438 -5.40 16.03 -14.44
C SER A 438 -6.64 16.80 -14.94
N ALA A 439 -7.80 16.63 -14.31
CA ALA A 439 -9.06 17.25 -14.73
C ALA A 439 -9.48 18.36 -13.73
N PRO A 440 -9.64 19.63 -14.17
CA PRO A 440 -10.11 20.72 -13.30
C PRO A 440 -11.58 20.57 -12.85
N ALA A 441 -11.93 21.21 -11.74
CA ALA A 441 -13.28 21.26 -11.15
C ALA A 441 -13.94 19.88 -10.98
N SER A 442 -13.15 18.84 -10.70
CA SER A 442 -13.54 17.43 -10.76
C SER A 442 -13.44 16.75 -9.39
N THR A 443 -14.02 15.55 -9.28
CA THR A 443 -14.10 14.78 -8.04
C THR A 443 -13.66 13.34 -8.26
N PHE A 444 -12.71 12.89 -7.43
CA PHE A 444 -12.12 11.55 -7.46
C PHE A 444 -12.31 10.92 -6.07
N LEU A 445 -13.46 10.27 -5.86
CA LEU A 445 -13.97 9.96 -4.51
C LEU A 445 -14.18 8.45 -4.29
N ARG A 446 -13.71 7.89 -3.16
CA ARG A 446 -13.96 6.48 -2.79
C ARG A 446 -13.57 5.45 -3.86
N ASN A 447 -12.49 5.68 -4.61
CA ASN A 447 -11.93 4.68 -5.52
C ASN A 447 -10.90 3.81 -4.81
N ARG A 448 -10.84 2.51 -5.15
CA ARG A 448 -9.75 1.61 -4.75
C ARG A 448 -8.82 1.44 -5.94
N VAL A 449 -7.64 2.04 -5.86
CA VAL A 449 -6.69 2.19 -6.97
C VAL A 449 -5.38 1.50 -6.61
N ALA A 450 -4.95 0.51 -7.39
CA ALA A 450 -3.80 -0.32 -7.03
C ALA A 450 -2.95 -0.82 -8.22
N GLY A 451 -1.66 -1.06 -8.03
CA GLY A 451 -0.85 -1.81 -8.99
C GLY A 451 -0.56 -1.03 -10.27
N ALA A 452 -0.03 0.17 -10.15
CA ALA A 452 0.22 1.08 -11.28
C ALA A 452 1.70 1.14 -11.68
N GLY A 453 1.97 1.56 -12.92
CA GLY A 453 3.32 1.72 -13.44
C GLY A 453 4.02 0.41 -13.80
N LEU A 454 3.29 -0.64 -14.19
CA LEU A 454 3.88 -1.94 -14.54
C LEU A 454 4.82 -1.89 -15.77
N ARG A 455 4.68 -0.90 -16.66
CA ARG A 455 5.44 -0.75 -17.92
C ARG A 455 6.37 0.47 -17.98
N ILE A 456 6.29 1.37 -16.99
CA ILE A 456 7.11 2.60 -16.90
C ILE A 456 7.80 2.72 -15.53
N ILE A 457 8.64 3.75 -15.37
CA ILE A 457 9.66 3.78 -14.31
C ILE A 457 9.53 4.99 -13.35
N ASP A 458 8.84 6.06 -13.77
CA ASP A 458 8.58 7.26 -12.96
C ASP A 458 7.08 7.63 -13.10
N ILE A 459 6.29 7.42 -12.04
CA ILE A 459 4.84 7.66 -12.08
C ILE A 459 4.23 7.79 -10.67
N ALA A 460 2.91 7.98 -10.59
CA ALA A 460 2.12 7.68 -9.40
C ALA A 460 0.90 6.79 -9.70
N VAL A 461 0.34 6.16 -8.67
CA VAL A 461 -0.87 5.34 -8.76
C VAL A 461 -2.09 6.18 -9.15
N MET A 462 -2.19 7.39 -8.61
CA MET A 462 -3.07 8.47 -9.09
C MET A 462 -2.21 9.70 -9.42
N ASN A 463 -2.22 10.17 -10.67
CA ASN A 463 -1.21 11.10 -11.18
C ASN A 463 -1.79 12.30 -11.96
N THR A 464 -1.27 13.52 -11.73
CA THR A 464 -1.34 14.62 -12.71
C THR A 464 -0.02 14.79 -13.47
N TRP A 465 -0.05 15.57 -14.55
CA TRP A 465 1.14 16.30 -15.02
C TRP A 465 0.72 17.64 -15.64
N ASN A 466 1.32 18.74 -15.17
CA ASN A 466 1.14 20.09 -15.74
C ASN A 466 -0.36 20.49 -15.89
N ALA A 467 -1.14 20.33 -14.83
CA ALA A 467 -2.59 20.56 -14.86
C ALA A 467 -2.99 22.05 -14.84
N GLY A 468 -2.13 22.96 -14.36
CA GLY A 468 -2.45 24.38 -14.16
C GLY A 468 -3.35 24.63 -12.95
N ASP A 469 -4.26 25.59 -13.05
CA ASP A 469 -5.38 25.74 -12.10
C ASP A 469 -6.33 24.53 -12.20
N MET A 470 -6.41 23.73 -11.14
CA MET A 470 -7.29 22.57 -11.06
C MET A 470 -8.72 22.92 -10.58
N GLU A 471 -9.05 24.21 -10.45
CA GLU A 471 -10.39 24.74 -10.17
C GLU A 471 -11.09 24.08 -8.96
N GLY A 472 -10.34 23.72 -7.92
CA GLY A 472 -10.83 23.11 -6.68
C GLY A 472 -11.07 21.60 -6.78
N THR A 473 -10.34 20.88 -7.65
CA THR A 473 -10.49 19.42 -7.80
C THR A 473 -10.24 18.67 -6.49
N GLU A 474 -11.19 17.79 -6.14
CA GLU A 474 -11.25 17.02 -4.90
C GLU A 474 -10.77 15.58 -5.14
N ILE A 475 -9.79 15.13 -4.36
CA ILE A 475 -9.22 13.77 -4.42
C ILE A 475 -9.33 13.18 -3.02
N ALA A 476 -10.40 12.42 -2.74
CA ALA A 476 -10.73 12.07 -1.36
C ALA A 476 -11.34 10.69 -1.09
N TRP A 477 -11.13 10.19 0.12
CA TRP A 477 -11.54 8.85 0.58
C TRP A 477 -11.09 7.71 -0.35
N ASN A 478 -10.00 7.86 -1.10
CA ASN A 478 -9.48 6.79 -1.95
C ASN A 478 -8.56 5.87 -1.14
N TRP A 479 -8.49 4.59 -1.54
CA TRP A 479 -7.39 3.72 -1.16
C TRP A 479 -6.44 3.63 -2.35
N VAL A 480 -5.17 3.98 -2.14
CA VAL A 480 -4.19 4.15 -3.21
C VAL A 480 -2.94 3.35 -2.84
N SER A 481 -2.64 2.29 -3.59
CA SER A 481 -1.56 1.39 -3.18
C SER A 481 -0.83 0.65 -4.30
N HIS A 482 0.20 -0.11 -3.93
CA HIS A 482 0.98 -0.93 -4.85
C HIS A 482 1.48 -0.09 -6.04
N GLY A 483 2.26 0.95 -5.77
CA GLY A 483 2.99 1.66 -6.82
C GLY A 483 4.15 0.79 -7.28
N MET A 484 4.13 0.26 -8.51
CA MET A 484 5.02 -0.83 -8.92
C MET A 484 6.30 -0.38 -9.64
N ALA A 485 6.35 0.85 -10.16
CA ALA A 485 7.51 1.36 -10.90
C ALA A 485 8.78 1.37 -10.02
N PRO A 486 9.93 0.84 -10.46
CA PRO A 486 11.07 0.59 -9.58
C PRO A 486 11.88 1.86 -9.29
N LEU A 487 12.30 2.02 -8.03
CA LEU A 487 13.20 3.09 -7.57
C LEU A 487 14.66 2.68 -7.79
N SER A 488 15.46 3.52 -8.45
CA SER A 488 16.91 3.28 -8.64
C SER A 488 17.65 4.55 -9.03
N TYR A 489 18.71 4.88 -8.29
CA TYR A 489 19.63 5.97 -8.63
C TYR A 489 21.01 5.38 -8.95
N THR A 490 21.42 5.50 -10.21
CA THR A 490 22.76 5.12 -10.71
C THR A 490 23.40 6.30 -11.43
N ASP A 491 24.69 6.21 -11.71
CA ASP A 491 25.41 7.20 -12.54
C ASP A 491 24.86 7.31 -13.99
N THR A 492 23.93 6.42 -14.39
CA THR A 492 23.32 6.40 -15.73
C THR A 492 21.84 6.81 -15.73
N HIS A 493 21.07 6.50 -14.67
CA HIS A 493 19.61 6.67 -14.65
C HIS A 493 19.10 7.15 -13.28
N SER A 494 18.07 8.01 -13.28
CA SER A 494 17.41 8.53 -12.08
C SER A 494 15.94 8.10 -12.03
N TRP A 495 15.73 6.82 -11.74
CA TRP A 495 14.41 6.20 -11.65
C TRP A 495 13.75 6.53 -10.31
N ASN A 496 12.78 7.44 -10.30
CA ASN A 496 12.10 7.91 -9.09
C ASN A 496 11.01 6.96 -8.56
N GLY A 497 10.76 5.84 -9.24
CA GLY A 497 9.81 4.82 -8.83
C GLY A 497 8.35 5.28 -8.91
N SER A 498 7.52 4.78 -7.98
CA SER A 498 6.08 5.03 -7.96
C SER A 498 5.64 5.71 -6.67
N GLN A 499 4.89 6.80 -6.82
CA GLN A 499 4.26 7.57 -5.74
C GLN A 499 2.78 7.16 -5.62
N GLY A 500 2.12 7.49 -4.50
CA GLY A 500 0.70 7.15 -4.32
C GLY A 500 -0.20 8.12 -5.09
N ILE A 501 -0.37 9.33 -4.54
CA ILE A 501 -1.08 10.45 -5.18
C ILE A 501 -0.06 11.54 -5.52
N ARG A 502 -0.04 12.01 -6.77
CA ARG A 502 0.96 12.98 -7.26
C ARG A 502 0.33 14.15 -8.01
N LEU A 503 0.68 15.37 -7.58
CA LEU A 503 0.42 16.62 -8.31
C LEU A 503 1.74 17.12 -8.95
N ASP A 504 2.06 16.61 -10.14
CA ASP A 504 3.34 16.88 -10.82
C ASP A 504 3.32 18.21 -11.59
N GLY A 505 4.07 19.19 -11.10
CA GLY A 505 4.35 20.46 -11.78
C GLY A 505 5.75 20.57 -12.40
N GLY A 506 6.54 19.47 -12.38
CA GLY A 506 8.00 19.47 -12.50
C GLY A 506 8.59 20.21 -13.71
N GLY A 507 9.05 21.44 -13.48
CA GLY A 507 9.62 22.32 -14.51
C GLY A 507 8.68 22.64 -15.68
N ALA A 508 7.39 22.33 -15.56
CA ALA A 508 6.43 22.40 -16.65
C ALA A 508 5.72 23.77 -16.70
N PRO A 509 5.23 24.25 -17.87
CA PRO A 509 4.83 25.66 -18.02
C PRO A 509 3.63 26.13 -17.17
N LEU A 510 2.78 25.23 -16.66
CA LEU A 510 1.57 25.57 -15.90
C LEU A 510 1.65 25.22 -14.41
N GLY A 511 2.49 24.26 -14.02
CA GLY A 511 2.48 23.69 -12.66
C GLY A 511 1.21 22.88 -12.37
N CYS A 512 0.85 22.75 -11.10
CA CYS A 512 -0.45 22.25 -10.61
C CYS A 512 -0.85 23.09 -9.38
N SER A 513 -2.07 23.60 -9.32
CA SER A 513 -2.57 24.46 -8.23
C SER A 513 -4.06 24.24 -7.97
N ASN A 514 -4.58 24.76 -6.86
CA ASN A 514 -6.03 24.79 -6.55
C ASN A 514 -6.68 23.39 -6.53
N ALA A 515 -6.18 22.53 -5.64
CA ALA A 515 -6.60 21.14 -5.50
C ALA A 515 -6.63 20.71 -4.03
N VAL A 516 -7.52 19.78 -3.67
CA VAL A 516 -7.71 19.32 -2.28
C VAL A 516 -7.61 17.80 -2.19
N ILE A 517 -6.63 17.30 -1.43
CA ILE A 517 -6.35 15.87 -1.25
C ILE A 517 -6.68 15.49 0.20
N HIS A 518 -7.75 14.74 0.46
CA HIS A 518 -8.13 14.42 1.84
C HIS A 518 -8.73 13.05 2.15
N HIS A 519 -8.53 12.58 3.38
CA HIS A 519 -9.04 11.29 3.85
C HIS A 519 -8.61 10.08 2.99
N ASN A 520 -7.53 10.20 2.21
CA ASN A 520 -7.02 9.07 1.44
C ASN A 520 -6.17 8.15 2.33
N VAL A 521 -6.18 6.86 2.04
CA VAL A 521 -5.34 5.85 2.70
C VAL A 521 -4.33 5.38 1.67
N VAL A 522 -3.04 5.56 1.96
CA VAL A 522 -1.98 5.40 0.95
C VAL A 522 -0.81 4.58 1.49
N TRP A 523 -0.40 3.54 0.75
CA TRP A 523 0.63 2.58 1.19
C TRP A 523 1.25 1.78 0.02
N ASP A 524 2.29 0.99 0.28
CA ASP A 524 3.01 0.18 -0.74
C ASP A 524 3.46 1.00 -1.97
N THR A 525 4.08 2.16 -1.73
CA THR A 525 4.78 2.95 -2.74
C THR A 525 6.25 2.54 -2.82
N THR A 526 6.79 2.35 -4.01
CA THR A 526 8.24 2.08 -4.21
C THR A 526 9.11 3.31 -4.05
N SER A 527 8.55 4.51 -4.24
CA SER A 527 9.17 5.76 -3.80
C SER A 527 8.88 6.02 -2.32
N SER A 528 9.65 6.91 -1.69
CA SER A 528 9.47 7.32 -0.30
C SER A 528 8.25 8.20 -0.02
N ALA A 529 7.40 8.48 -1.03
CA ALA A 529 6.29 9.42 -0.91
C ALA A 529 4.93 8.77 -1.24
N SER A 530 4.06 8.72 -0.22
CA SER A 530 2.64 8.38 -0.36
C SER A 530 1.89 9.50 -1.10
N ILE A 531 2.07 10.75 -0.69
CA ILE A 531 1.50 11.93 -1.37
C ILE A 531 2.66 12.84 -1.76
N ALA A 532 2.65 13.33 -2.99
CA ALA A 532 3.70 14.18 -3.53
C ALA A 532 3.12 15.41 -4.25
N ILE A 533 3.49 16.60 -3.78
CA ILE A 533 3.07 17.90 -4.34
C ILE A 533 4.30 18.71 -4.76
N TRP A 534 4.11 19.63 -5.71
CA TRP A 534 5.19 20.42 -6.30
C TRP A 534 5.09 21.89 -5.88
N ALA A 535 6.22 22.48 -5.52
CA ALA A 535 6.36 23.92 -5.36
C ALA A 535 6.28 24.61 -6.74
N MET A 536 5.70 25.81 -6.75
CA MET A 536 5.38 26.55 -7.97
C MET A 536 6.57 27.38 -8.46
N ALA A 537 6.93 27.24 -9.73
CA ALA A 537 8.02 28.01 -10.34
C ALA A 537 7.57 29.44 -10.69
N GLU A 538 8.52 30.39 -10.73
CA GLU A 538 8.26 31.80 -11.07
C GLU A 538 7.51 31.92 -12.41
N GLY A 539 6.31 32.51 -12.38
CA GLY A 539 5.48 32.74 -13.56
C GLY A 539 4.55 31.59 -13.97
N GLN A 540 4.49 30.50 -13.19
CA GLN A 540 3.36 29.55 -13.28
C GLN A 540 2.06 30.21 -12.79
N GLU A 541 0.92 29.64 -13.19
CA GLU A 541 -0.40 30.08 -12.71
C GLU A 541 -0.50 29.83 -11.20
N ASN A 542 -1.11 30.78 -10.46
CA ASN A 542 -1.25 30.71 -8.99
C ASN A 542 0.06 30.53 -8.19
N ALA A 543 1.24 30.88 -8.74
CA ALA A 543 2.52 30.71 -8.03
C ALA A 543 2.66 31.53 -6.73
N ASP A 544 1.94 32.65 -6.60
CA ASP A 544 1.92 33.49 -5.39
C ASP A 544 0.86 33.04 -4.34
N ASP A 545 -0.02 32.09 -4.68
CA ASP A 545 -1.03 31.48 -3.80
C ASP A 545 -1.54 30.17 -4.44
N SER A 546 -0.82 29.08 -4.20
CA SER A 546 -0.97 27.80 -4.92
C SER A 546 -2.23 27.00 -4.57
N GLN A 547 -2.87 27.30 -3.44
CA GLN A 547 -4.14 26.69 -2.99
C GLN A 547 -4.13 25.14 -3.02
N ILE A 548 -3.03 24.52 -2.61
CA ILE A 548 -2.91 23.05 -2.51
C ILE A 548 -3.17 22.61 -1.06
N GLY A 549 -4.34 22.03 -0.83
CA GLY A 549 -4.72 21.46 0.47
C GLY A 549 -4.43 19.96 0.56
N VAL A 550 -3.73 19.54 1.61
CA VAL A 550 -3.47 18.11 1.92
C VAL A 550 -3.94 17.84 3.35
N TYR A 551 -5.09 17.19 3.51
CA TYR A 551 -5.78 17.10 4.80
C TYR A 551 -6.20 15.70 5.24
N TYR A 552 -6.00 15.34 6.50
CA TYR A 552 -6.56 14.09 7.07
C TYR A 552 -6.23 12.79 6.30
N ASN A 553 -5.12 12.72 5.58
CA ASN A 553 -4.70 11.49 4.90
C ASN A 553 -3.98 10.54 5.87
N SER A 554 -4.08 9.24 5.64
CA SER A 554 -3.36 8.18 6.38
C SER A 554 -2.33 7.51 5.46
N CYS A 555 -1.10 7.99 5.53
CA CYS A 555 0.02 7.58 4.68
C CYS A 555 0.97 6.61 5.42
N ALA A 556 1.36 5.51 4.78
CA ALA A 556 2.39 4.61 5.29
C ALA A 556 3.82 5.17 5.10
N ASP A 557 4.01 6.03 4.09
CA ASP A 557 5.26 6.69 3.73
C ASP A 557 5.13 8.22 3.88
N ALA A 558 6.02 9.02 3.29
CA ALA A 558 6.04 10.46 3.52
C ALA A 558 4.93 11.22 2.75
N ILE A 559 4.63 12.43 3.22
CA ILE A 559 4.16 13.51 2.35
C ILE A 559 5.41 14.22 1.84
N ALA A 560 5.52 14.44 0.54
CA ALA A 560 6.69 15.07 -0.09
C ALA A 560 6.32 16.38 -0.80
N VAL A 561 7.15 17.40 -0.59
CA VAL A 561 7.17 18.64 -1.37
C VAL A 561 8.40 18.62 -2.26
N ASN A 562 8.20 18.84 -3.56
CA ASN A 562 9.20 18.64 -4.61
C ASN A 562 9.40 19.90 -5.47
N HIS A 563 10.56 20.00 -6.13
CA HIS A 563 11.01 21.11 -7.00
C HIS A 563 11.29 22.43 -6.25
N ASN A 564 12.28 23.20 -6.71
CA ASN A 564 12.56 24.52 -6.13
C ASN A 564 11.52 25.54 -6.63
N GLY A 565 10.85 26.24 -5.72
CA GLY A 565 9.78 27.18 -6.06
C GLY A 565 9.10 27.79 -4.83
N SER A 566 8.00 28.48 -5.07
CA SER A 566 7.06 28.99 -4.07
C SER A 566 6.19 27.87 -3.50
N VAL A 567 5.98 27.87 -2.20
CA VAL A 567 5.00 27.01 -1.50
C VAL A 567 3.92 27.84 -0.80
N VAL A 568 3.79 29.12 -1.16
CA VAL A 568 2.73 30.00 -0.66
C VAL A 568 1.38 29.37 -1.02
N GLY A 569 0.49 29.23 -0.04
CA GLY A 569 -0.83 28.59 -0.25
C GLY A 569 -0.81 27.06 -0.31
N HIS A 570 0.32 26.39 -0.03
CA HIS A 570 0.30 25.00 0.41
C HIS A 570 -0.21 24.94 1.86
N ASP A 571 -1.14 24.02 2.13
CA ASP A 571 -1.75 23.85 3.45
C ASP A 571 -1.85 22.35 3.79
N ILE A 572 -1.03 21.90 4.74
CA ILE A 572 -0.80 20.48 5.08
C ILE A 572 -1.15 20.28 6.55
N ARG A 573 -2.35 19.78 6.85
CA ARG A 573 -2.88 19.69 8.23
C ARG A 573 -3.71 18.43 8.47
N GLY A 574 -3.76 17.95 9.70
CA GLY A 574 -4.62 16.82 10.07
C GLY A 574 -4.09 15.44 9.63
N ASN A 575 -2.98 15.33 8.91
CA ASN A 575 -2.53 14.07 8.33
C ASN A 575 -1.80 13.16 9.33
N ILE A 576 -1.77 11.86 9.05
CA ILE A 576 -0.84 10.89 9.63
C ILE A 576 0.09 10.41 8.50
N ALA A 577 1.41 10.57 8.65
CA ALA A 577 2.38 10.15 7.64
C ALA A 577 3.71 9.70 8.27
N ARG A 578 4.59 9.05 7.51
CA ARG A 578 5.90 8.63 8.05
C ARG A 578 6.76 9.85 8.41
N ASN A 579 6.85 10.81 7.50
CA ASN A 579 7.61 12.07 7.60
C ASN A 579 7.00 13.14 6.67
N LEU A 580 7.51 14.38 6.77
CA LEU A 580 7.42 15.40 5.73
C LEU A 580 8.78 15.53 5.03
N VAL A 581 8.83 15.26 3.72
CA VAL A 581 10.09 15.28 2.95
C VAL A 581 10.13 16.52 2.06
N TRP A 582 11.22 17.29 2.17
CA TRP A 582 11.52 18.43 1.31
C TRP A 582 12.63 18.07 0.34
N ASN A 583 12.29 17.86 -0.94
CA ASN A 583 13.28 17.63 -2.01
C ASN A 583 13.62 18.96 -2.71
N THR A 584 13.81 20.03 -1.92
CA THR A 584 13.79 21.44 -2.38
C THR A 584 14.64 22.35 -1.51
N ASP A 585 15.18 23.42 -2.10
CA ASP A 585 15.73 24.59 -1.38
C ASP A 585 14.66 25.68 -1.09
N ALA A 586 13.36 25.34 -1.07
CA ALA A 586 12.26 26.30 -0.93
C ALA A 586 12.19 26.94 0.48
N GLU A 587 11.75 28.21 0.56
CA GLU A 587 11.53 28.89 1.84
C GLU A 587 10.26 28.34 2.51
N GLN A 588 10.45 27.61 3.62
CA GLN A 588 9.38 26.87 4.32
C GLN A 588 8.40 27.74 5.10
N SER A 589 8.65 29.06 5.20
CA SER A 589 7.90 29.99 6.08
C SER A 589 6.47 30.28 5.64
N ASP A 590 6.14 29.98 4.37
CA ASP A 590 4.95 30.50 3.71
C ASP A 590 3.89 29.39 3.41
N ALA A 591 4.20 28.15 3.79
CA ALA A 591 3.27 27.02 3.79
C ALA A 591 2.70 26.79 5.20
N VAL A 592 1.42 26.42 5.29
CA VAL A 592 0.78 26.08 6.57
C VAL A 592 1.03 24.60 6.86
N ILE A 593 1.77 24.29 7.93
CA ILE A 593 2.20 22.93 8.28
C ILE A 593 2.10 22.73 9.79
N GLU A 594 0.89 22.53 10.28
CA GLU A 594 0.54 22.35 11.71
C GLU A 594 -0.36 21.12 11.90
N LYS A 595 -0.47 20.62 13.13
CA LYS A 595 -1.44 19.59 13.54
C LYS A 595 -1.48 18.36 12.61
N ASN A 596 -0.32 17.86 12.18
CA ASN A 596 -0.14 16.51 11.63
C ASN A 596 0.54 15.61 12.67
N LEU A 597 0.55 14.30 12.43
CA LEU A 597 1.35 13.31 13.17
C LEU A 597 2.37 12.67 12.22
N PHE A 598 3.65 12.89 12.49
CA PHE A 598 4.77 12.32 11.74
C PHE A 598 5.50 11.25 12.58
N MET A 599 5.72 10.06 12.02
CA MET A 599 6.27 8.94 12.80
C MET A 599 7.73 9.14 13.22
N GLN A 600 8.59 9.72 12.37
CA GLN A 600 10.05 9.74 12.59
C GLN A 600 10.66 11.14 12.75
N GLN A 601 9.88 12.22 12.55
CA GLN A 601 10.38 13.59 12.51
C GLN A 601 9.57 14.52 13.43
N THR A 602 10.26 15.37 14.19
CA THR A 602 9.67 16.55 14.83
C THR A 602 9.65 17.72 13.83
N HIS A 603 8.49 18.29 13.59
CA HIS A 603 8.30 19.60 12.95
C HIS A 603 7.57 20.50 13.96
N PRO A 604 7.87 21.82 14.03
CA PRO A 604 7.11 22.74 14.89
C PRO A 604 5.60 22.60 14.66
N GLU A 605 4.82 22.72 15.73
CA GLU A 605 3.34 22.67 15.70
C GLU A 605 2.74 21.33 15.21
N ASN A 606 3.53 20.26 15.11
CA ASN A 606 3.10 18.91 14.73
C ASN A 606 3.46 17.87 15.80
N LEU A 607 2.67 16.81 15.88
CA LEU A 607 2.93 15.66 16.76
C LEU A 607 3.98 14.72 16.15
N ARG A 608 4.71 14.02 17.03
CA ARG A 608 5.59 12.91 16.67
C ARG A 608 5.26 11.69 17.53
N GLY A 609 5.16 10.52 16.92
CA GLY A 609 4.92 9.27 17.65
C GLY A 609 4.29 8.18 16.79
N ASP A 610 3.87 7.09 17.46
CA ASP A 610 3.16 5.98 16.82
C ASP A 610 1.66 6.33 16.69
N PRO A 611 1.05 6.25 15.49
CA PRO A 611 -0.38 6.54 15.33
C PRO A 611 -1.32 5.53 16.02
N ALA A 612 -0.84 4.44 16.60
CA ALA A 612 -1.65 3.40 17.23
C ALA A 612 -2.79 2.94 16.29
N TRP A 613 -2.44 2.55 15.07
CA TRP A 613 -3.36 1.90 14.13
C TRP A 613 -3.76 0.50 14.61
N ARG A 614 -4.94 0.02 14.22
CA ARG A 614 -5.41 -1.33 14.56
C ARG A 614 -4.60 -2.44 13.91
N SER A 615 -4.23 -2.29 12.63
CA SER A 615 -3.26 -3.16 11.98
C SER A 615 -2.36 -2.41 11.01
N SER A 616 -1.05 -2.59 11.15
CA SER A 616 -0.06 -1.91 10.33
C SER A 616 0.28 -2.68 9.06
N TRP A 617 0.48 -4.00 9.19
CA TRP A 617 0.84 -4.90 8.09
C TRP A 617 -0.39 -5.35 7.29
N ARG A 618 -1.56 -5.58 7.90
CA ARG A 618 -2.83 -5.79 7.15
C ARG A 618 -3.38 -4.50 6.54
N ARG A 619 -2.75 -3.35 6.83
CA ARG A 619 -3.06 -2.00 6.33
C ARG A 619 -4.34 -1.35 6.89
N ASP A 620 -4.90 -1.85 7.99
CA ASP A 620 -6.01 -1.18 8.70
C ASP A 620 -5.54 0.07 9.45
N LYS A 621 -5.66 1.23 8.78
CA LYS A 621 -5.26 2.54 9.31
C LYS A 621 -6.31 3.20 10.25
N ARG A 622 -7.32 2.46 10.71
CA ARG A 622 -8.24 2.93 11.77
C ARG A 622 -7.51 3.08 13.10
N LEU A 623 -7.85 4.10 13.88
CA LEU A 623 -7.23 4.36 15.18
C LEU A 623 -7.67 3.35 16.26
N ARG A 624 -6.75 3.05 17.18
CA ARG A 624 -7.03 2.43 18.49
C ARG A 624 -7.44 3.50 19.51
N SER A 625 -7.96 3.07 20.66
CA SER A 625 -8.38 3.96 21.75
C SER A 625 -7.24 4.73 22.42
N ASP A 626 -6.03 4.16 22.40
CA ASP A 626 -4.79 4.70 22.96
C ASP A 626 -4.01 5.59 21.97
N SER A 627 -4.59 5.94 20.83
CA SER A 627 -3.93 6.77 19.82
C SER A 627 -3.85 8.25 20.20
N MET A 628 -2.63 8.81 20.12
CA MET A 628 -2.36 10.25 20.22
C MET A 628 -2.87 11.06 19.02
N ALA A 629 -3.32 10.40 17.94
CA ALA A 629 -3.98 11.07 16.83
C ALA A 629 -5.39 11.58 17.19
N ARG A 630 -5.94 11.17 18.34
CA ARG A 630 -7.31 11.49 18.75
C ARG A 630 -7.42 12.91 19.33
N ASN A 631 -8.38 13.68 18.84
CA ASN A 631 -8.64 15.08 19.18
C ASN A 631 -7.41 16.02 19.04
N ALA A 632 -6.65 15.89 17.94
CA ALA A 632 -5.41 16.64 17.72
C ALA A 632 -5.39 17.51 16.43
N GLY A 633 -6.40 17.38 15.56
CA GLY A 633 -6.55 18.11 14.30
C GLY A 633 -7.16 19.51 14.46
N ALA A 634 -7.51 20.14 13.35
CA ALA A 634 -8.19 21.44 13.28
C ALA A 634 -9.36 21.43 12.28
N ALA A 635 -10.39 22.25 12.53
CA ALA A 635 -11.44 22.46 11.54
C ALA A 635 -10.87 22.99 10.22
N ILE A 636 -11.15 22.29 9.13
CA ILE A 636 -10.84 22.70 7.76
C ILE A 636 -12.19 22.87 7.06
N PRO A 637 -12.71 24.11 6.88
CA PRO A 637 -14.07 24.35 6.42
C PRO A 637 -14.41 23.61 5.12
N GLY A 638 -15.49 22.83 5.13
CA GLY A 638 -15.89 21.98 4.00
C GLY A 638 -15.17 20.62 3.87
N VAL A 639 -14.14 20.35 4.68
CA VAL A 639 -13.40 19.07 4.72
C VAL A 639 -13.58 18.35 6.06
N VAL A 640 -13.38 19.04 7.18
CA VAL A 640 -13.71 18.56 8.55
C VAL A 640 -14.21 19.72 9.40
N GLU A 641 -15.36 19.55 10.03
CA GLU A 641 -16.02 20.54 10.91
C GLU A 641 -16.00 20.05 12.37
N GLY A 642 -15.70 20.94 13.33
CA GLY A 642 -15.70 20.64 14.76
C GLY A 642 -14.51 21.23 15.53
N GLU A 643 -14.59 21.27 16.86
CA GLU A 643 -13.43 21.56 17.70
C GLU A 643 -12.58 20.29 17.82
N ASP A 644 -11.26 20.43 17.59
CA ASP A 644 -10.22 19.39 17.68
C ASP A 644 -10.64 17.98 17.22
N PRO A 645 -10.80 17.73 15.90
CA PRO A 645 -11.06 16.40 15.33
C PRO A 645 -9.86 15.45 15.41
N ASP A 646 -10.08 14.15 15.16
CA ASP A 646 -9.02 13.14 15.05
C ASP A 646 -8.20 13.28 13.75
N LEU A 647 -6.89 12.98 13.82
CA LEU A 647 -5.99 12.97 12.67
C LEU A 647 -6.18 11.74 11.78
N GLY A 648 -5.84 11.90 10.49
CA GLY A 648 -5.86 10.85 9.50
C GLY A 648 -7.25 10.50 8.98
N ALA A 649 -7.31 9.48 8.13
CA ALA A 649 -8.46 9.20 7.27
C ALA A 649 -9.63 8.48 7.98
N TYR A 650 -9.45 8.10 9.25
CA TYR A 650 -10.38 7.28 10.03
C TYR A 650 -10.50 7.78 11.48
N PRO A 651 -11.36 8.78 11.75
CA PRO A 651 -11.66 9.23 13.11
C PRO A 651 -12.17 8.10 14.01
N TYR A 652 -11.72 8.08 15.27
CA TYR A 652 -12.03 7.03 16.21
C TYR A 652 -13.52 6.99 16.56
N GLY A 653 -14.20 5.90 16.20
CA GLY A 653 -15.62 5.71 16.48
C GLY A 653 -16.58 6.41 15.50
N ALA A 654 -16.07 6.97 14.40
CA ALA A 654 -16.89 7.31 13.24
C ALA A 654 -17.42 6.03 12.54
N GLU A 655 -18.31 6.20 11.57
CA GLU A 655 -18.71 5.08 10.70
C GLU A 655 -17.54 4.69 9.78
N ASP A 656 -17.20 3.39 9.77
CA ASP A 656 -16.19 2.84 8.88
C ASP A 656 -16.60 3.08 7.41
N TRP A 657 -15.63 3.47 6.58
CA TRP A 657 -15.79 3.62 5.14
C TRP A 657 -14.77 2.79 4.38
N GLU A 658 -15.16 2.31 3.20
CA GLU A 658 -14.35 1.44 2.37
C GLU A 658 -14.62 1.72 0.87
N PRO A 659 -13.59 1.85 0.02
CA PRO A 659 -13.74 2.32 -1.35
C PRO A 659 -13.73 1.20 -2.41
N GLY A 660 -14.17 1.59 -3.60
CA GLY A 660 -14.15 0.77 -4.81
C GLY A 660 -15.51 0.20 -5.20
N ALA A 661 -15.50 -0.59 -6.26
CA ALA A 661 -16.72 -1.18 -6.80
C ALA A 661 -17.28 -2.27 -5.88
N VAL A 662 -18.59 -2.25 -5.66
CA VAL A 662 -19.34 -3.26 -4.89
C VAL A 662 -20.20 -4.13 -5.80
N ILE A 663 -20.65 -5.28 -5.31
CA ILE A 663 -21.62 -6.10 -6.04
C ILE A 663 -23.04 -5.52 -5.98
N GLY A 664 -23.72 -5.52 -7.14
CA GLY A 664 -25.18 -5.50 -7.20
C GLY A 664 -25.78 -6.92 -7.27
N HIS A 665 -27.11 -7.01 -7.20
CA HIS A 665 -27.89 -8.26 -7.18
C HIS A 665 -27.51 -9.32 -8.23
N ARG A 666 -27.02 -8.92 -9.42
CA ARG A 666 -26.62 -9.84 -10.51
C ARG A 666 -25.55 -10.86 -10.11
N HIS A 667 -24.79 -10.59 -9.04
CA HIS A 667 -23.64 -11.39 -8.64
C HIS A 667 -23.96 -12.41 -7.52
N ILE A 668 -25.10 -12.28 -6.83
CA ILE A 668 -25.39 -13.04 -5.60
C ILE A 668 -25.34 -14.57 -5.83
N ALA A 669 -25.80 -15.03 -6.99
CA ALA A 669 -25.81 -16.46 -7.36
C ALA A 669 -24.41 -17.09 -7.54
N ALA A 670 -23.33 -16.30 -7.61
CA ALA A 670 -21.96 -16.81 -7.65
C ALA A 670 -21.36 -17.02 -6.25
N LEU A 671 -21.95 -16.43 -5.21
CA LEU A 671 -21.35 -16.35 -3.88
C LEU A 671 -21.43 -17.67 -3.13
N GLN A 672 -20.35 -18.03 -2.45
CA GLN A 672 -20.23 -19.26 -1.67
C GLN A 672 -19.96 -18.93 -0.19
N PRO A 673 -20.84 -19.31 0.75
CA PRO A 673 -20.60 -19.11 2.17
C PRO A 673 -19.78 -20.25 2.76
N VAL A 674 -18.78 -19.91 3.59
CA VAL A 674 -17.89 -20.85 4.28
C VAL A 674 -17.87 -20.50 5.77
N TYR A 675 -18.25 -21.46 6.61
CA TYR A 675 -18.20 -21.31 8.08
C TYR A 675 -16.81 -21.71 8.59
N GLU A 676 -16.17 -20.82 9.35
CA GLU A 676 -14.87 -21.05 10.00
C GLU A 676 -14.98 -20.73 11.50
N ARG A 677 -14.21 -21.45 12.33
CA ARG A 677 -14.06 -21.13 13.76
C ARG A 677 -12.64 -20.67 14.03
N ALA A 678 -12.54 -19.47 14.54
CA ALA A 678 -11.29 -18.78 14.80
C ALA A 678 -10.60 -19.22 16.10
N TRP A 679 -9.35 -18.78 16.26
CA TRP A 679 -8.44 -19.19 17.33
C TRP A 679 -8.76 -18.57 18.68
N ASP A 680 -9.33 -17.36 18.65
CA ASP A 680 -10.00 -16.71 19.77
C ASP A 680 -11.31 -17.44 20.18
N GLY A 681 -11.74 -18.45 19.41
CA GLY A 681 -12.98 -19.19 19.59
C GLY A 681 -14.22 -18.50 18.98
N SER A 682 -14.06 -17.35 18.33
CA SER A 682 -15.13 -16.64 17.63
C SER A 682 -15.63 -17.44 16.43
N GLN A 683 -16.92 -17.28 16.15
CA GLN A 683 -17.60 -17.96 15.06
C GLN A 683 -17.67 -17.00 13.88
N ARG A 684 -17.13 -17.39 12.73
CA ARG A 684 -17.03 -16.52 11.56
C ARG A 684 -17.67 -17.17 10.34
N LEU A 685 -18.23 -16.32 9.48
CA LEU A 685 -18.87 -16.72 8.23
C LEU A 685 -18.24 -15.91 7.10
N ARG A 686 -17.50 -16.59 6.24
CA ARG A 686 -16.78 -16.02 5.10
C ARG A 686 -17.64 -16.12 3.85
N ILE A 687 -17.65 -15.09 3.01
CA ILE A 687 -18.28 -15.09 1.69
C ILE A 687 -17.18 -15.05 0.63
N GLU A 688 -17.17 -16.09 -0.20
CA GLU A 688 -16.27 -16.30 -1.35
C GLU A 688 -17.06 -16.20 -2.67
N GLY A 689 -16.39 -16.33 -3.81
CA GLY A 689 -17.02 -16.23 -5.13
C GLY A 689 -17.36 -14.80 -5.57
N LEU A 690 -16.80 -13.78 -4.89
CA LEU A 690 -16.95 -12.38 -5.27
C LEU A 690 -16.32 -12.11 -6.66
N PRO A 691 -16.96 -11.31 -7.55
CA PRO A 691 -16.45 -11.04 -8.90
C PRO A 691 -15.19 -10.17 -8.89
N LEU A 692 -14.33 -10.34 -9.90
CA LEU A 692 -13.05 -9.63 -10.03
C LEU A 692 -13.16 -8.14 -9.69
N GLY A 693 -12.38 -7.67 -8.71
CA GLY A 693 -12.33 -6.27 -8.28
C GLY A 693 -13.49 -5.80 -7.39
N ARG A 694 -14.54 -6.61 -7.15
CA ARG A 694 -15.73 -6.19 -6.40
C ARG A 694 -15.74 -6.68 -4.95
N ALA A 695 -16.26 -5.84 -4.05
CA ALA A 695 -16.50 -6.14 -2.63
C ALA A 695 -18.00 -6.29 -2.32
N LEU A 696 -18.37 -6.62 -1.08
CA LEU A 696 -19.71 -6.33 -0.57
C LEU A 696 -19.79 -4.84 -0.18
N PRO A 697 -20.97 -4.20 -0.23
CA PRO A 697 -21.16 -2.91 0.44
C PRO A 697 -21.11 -3.08 1.96
N LEU A 698 -20.65 -2.06 2.70
CA LEU A 698 -20.59 -2.10 4.17
C LEU A 698 -21.97 -2.21 4.86
N THR A 699 -23.06 -1.97 4.14
CA THR A 699 -24.44 -2.24 4.54
C THR A 699 -24.80 -3.74 4.52
N ALA A 700 -24.00 -4.58 3.87
CA ALA A 700 -24.29 -6.00 3.74
C ALA A 700 -24.32 -6.71 5.09
N ARG A 701 -25.29 -7.60 5.28
CA ARG A 701 -25.42 -8.45 6.48
C ARG A 701 -25.77 -9.86 6.05
N VAL A 702 -25.33 -10.83 6.82
CA VAL A 702 -25.62 -12.25 6.59
C VAL A 702 -26.46 -12.77 7.75
N ARG A 703 -27.29 -13.78 7.49
CA ARG A 703 -27.92 -14.57 8.55
C ARG A 703 -27.96 -16.05 8.19
N VAL A 704 -27.89 -16.89 9.20
CA VAL A 704 -27.97 -18.35 9.09
C VAL A 704 -29.34 -18.81 9.58
N ALA A 705 -29.96 -19.75 8.86
CA ALA A 705 -31.25 -20.35 9.23
C ALA A 705 -32.36 -19.33 9.61
N HIS A 706 -32.40 -18.19 8.92
CA HIS A 706 -33.29 -17.03 9.14
C HIS A 706 -33.15 -16.27 10.47
N ASP A 707 -32.88 -16.97 11.58
CA ASP A 707 -32.98 -16.40 12.95
C ASP A 707 -31.62 -15.94 13.55
N TYR A 708 -30.49 -16.25 12.92
CA TYR A 708 -29.15 -16.00 13.46
C TYR A 708 -28.40 -14.94 12.64
N PRO A 709 -28.45 -13.63 13.01
CA PRO A 709 -27.80 -12.56 12.27
C PRO A 709 -26.29 -12.50 12.51
N SER A 710 -25.59 -11.79 11.64
CA SER A 710 -24.16 -11.51 11.74
C SER A 710 -23.85 -10.01 11.79
N SER A 711 -22.74 -9.64 12.44
CA SER A 711 -22.09 -8.35 12.21
C SER A 711 -21.07 -8.46 11.06
N HIS A 712 -20.99 -7.46 10.19
CA HIS A 712 -19.89 -7.39 9.21
C HIS A 712 -18.59 -7.09 9.97
N LEU A 713 -17.54 -7.87 9.69
CA LEU A 713 -16.26 -7.75 10.37
C LEU A 713 -15.26 -7.00 9.47
N TYR A 714 -15.00 -7.50 8.26
CA TYR A 714 -14.11 -6.86 7.27
C TYR A 714 -14.05 -7.57 5.91
N HIS A 715 -13.48 -6.89 4.92
CA HIS A 715 -12.95 -7.48 3.68
C HIS A 715 -11.45 -7.78 3.77
N ARG A 716 -10.98 -8.77 2.99
CA ARG A 716 -9.56 -9.14 2.78
C ARG A 716 -9.21 -9.20 1.29
N TYR A 717 -8.57 -8.18 0.72
CA TYR A 717 -8.19 -8.10 -0.71
C TYR A 717 -6.89 -8.81 -1.02
N ALA A 718 -6.82 -9.49 -2.17
CA ALA A 718 -5.58 -10.05 -2.69
C ALA A 718 -4.64 -8.95 -3.23
N GLN A 719 -3.38 -9.31 -3.53
CA GLN A 719 -2.38 -8.40 -4.10
C GLN A 719 -2.92 -7.57 -5.28
N ALA A 720 -2.47 -6.32 -5.39
CA ALA A 720 -2.86 -5.39 -6.45
C ALA A 720 -4.39 -5.22 -6.59
N GLY A 721 -5.15 -5.27 -5.49
CA GLY A 721 -6.56 -4.91 -5.43
C GLY A 721 -7.55 -5.96 -5.95
N GLN A 722 -7.05 -7.18 -6.24
CA GLN A 722 -7.87 -8.32 -6.67
C GLN A 722 -8.77 -8.83 -5.52
N VAL A 723 -9.71 -9.71 -5.85
CA VAL A 723 -10.95 -9.98 -5.08
C VAL A 723 -10.73 -10.15 -3.59
N ALA A 724 -11.60 -9.51 -2.82
CA ALA A 724 -11.68 -9.75 -1.40
C ALA A 724 -12.59 -10.92 -1.01
N GLN A 725 -12.21 -11.61 0.05
CA GLN A 725 -13.15 -12.36 0.88
C GLN A 725 -13.87 -11.38 1.82
N ALA A 726 -15.17 -11.52 2.04
CA ALA A 726 -15.89 -10.78 3.08
C ALA A 726 -16.09 -11.66 4.32
N VAL A 727 -15.85 -11.13 5.51
CA VAL A 727 -15.89 -11.87 6.78
C VAL A 727 -16.94 -11.26 7.69
N PHE A 728 -17.79 -12.12 8.26
CA PHE A 728 -18.84 -11.77 9.19
C PHE A 728 -18.62 -12.49 10.53
N SER A 729 -18.85 -11.80 11.64
CA SER A 729 -18.87 -12.39 12.98
C SER A 729 -20.29 -12.84 13.34
N MET A 730 -20.42 -14.06 13.85
CA MET A 730 -21.69 -14.66 14.24
C MET A 730 -21.86 -14.59 15.76
N GLU A 731 -22.82 -13.80 16.24
CA GLU A 731 -23.12 -13.66 17.68
C GLU A 731 -23.64 -14.98 18.29
N ALA A 732 -24.35 -15.77 17.49
CA ALA A 732 -24.85 -17.09 17.83
C ALA A 732 -24.95 -17.97 16.57
N LEU A 733 -25.07 -19.28 16.76
CA LEU A 733 -25.28 -20.27 15.69
C LEU A 733 -26.44 -21.21 16.05
N PRO A 734 -27.12 -21.80 15.04
CA PRO A 734 -28.05 -22.91 15.25
C PRO A 734 -27.33 -24.20 15.69
N GLU A 735 -28.11 -25.23 16.03
CA GLU A 735 -27.61 -26.58 16.37
C GLU A 735 -26.79 -27.22 15.23
N GLU A 736 -25.98 -28.25 15.56
CA GLU A 736 -25.19 -28.99 14.56
C GLU A 736 -26.04 -29.48 13.39
N GLY A 737 -25.63 -29.18 12.15
CA GLY A 737 -26.40 -29.52 10.97
C GLY A 737 -26.00 -28.73 9.73
N THR A 738 -26.79 -28.88 8.67
CA THR A 738 -26.65 -28.13 7.41
C THR A 738 -27.71 -27.04 7.34
N HIS A 739 -27.29 -25.79 7.16
CA HIS A 739 -28.15 -24.61 7.28
C HIS A 739 -28.05 -23.71 6.05
N VAL A 740 -29.19 -23.12 5.67
CA VAL A 740 -29.23 -22.09 4.63
C VAL A 740 -28.60 -20.80 5.13
N VAL A 741 -27.99 -20.06 4.20
CA VAL A 741 -27.42 -18.74 4.44
C VAL A 741 -28.16 -17.73 3.57
N GLU A 742 -28.47 -16.56 4.12
CA GLU A 742 -29.05 -15.44 3.38
C GLU A 742 -28.19 -14.20 3.53
N LEU A 743 -27.98 -13.50 2.41
CA LEU A 743 -27.24 -12.24 2.31
C LEU A 743 -28.23 -11.11 1.98
N THR A 744 -28.14 -9.99 2.70
CA THR A 744 -28.66 -8.70 2.24
C THR A 744 -27.50 -7.81 1.80
N LEU A 745 -27.72 -6.94 0.81
CA LEU A 745 -26.77 -5.92 0.37
C LEU A 745 -27.11 -4.54 0.95
N ASP A 746 -28.38 -4.27 1.26
CA ASP A 746 -28.90 -2.98 1.71
C ASP A 746 -29.26 -2.95 3.21
N GLY A 747 -29.33 -4.11 3.86
CA GLY A 747 -29.79 -4.27 5.24
C GLY A 747 -31.29 -4.62 5.35
N GLU A 748 -32.04 -4.50 4.26
CA GLU A 748 -33.50 -4.70 4.22
C GLU A 748 -33.90 -6.00 3.50
N GLN A 749 -33.46 -6.20 2.26
CA GLN A 749 -33.86 -7.35 1.45
C GLN A 749 -32.80 -8.47 1.50
N TYR A 750 -33.19 -9.61 2.03
CA TYR A 750 -32.37 -10.83 2.12
C TYR A 750 -32.62 -11.75 0.92
N TYR A 751 -31.53 -12.34 0.42
CA TYR A 751 -31.48 -13.31 -0.67
C TYR A 751 -30.80 -14.58 -0.18
N GLN A 752 -31.44 -15.73 -0.36
CA GLN A 752 -30.82 -17.02 -0.04
C GLN A 752 -29.67 -17.32 -1.00
N LEU A 753 -28.55 -17.80 -0.47
CA LEU A 753 -27.44 -18.33 -1.26
C LEU A 753 -27.71 -19.80 -1.66
N ASP A 754 -27.23 -20.21 -2.83
CA ASP A 754 -27.47 -21.56 -3.35
C ASP A 754 -26.71 -22.66 -2.57
N ALA A 755 -25.57 -22.32 -1.97
CA ALA A 755 -24.76 -23.22 -1.16
C ALA A 755 -25.05 -23.07 0.35
N PRO A 756 -25.43 -24.15 1.06
CA PRO A 756 -25.61 -24.13 2.52
C PRO A 756 -24.29 -24.42 3.25
N ILE A 757 -24.19 -23.97 4.50
CA ILE A 757 -23.05 -24.28 5.39
C ILE A 757 -23.32 -25.51 6.28
N ALA A 758 -22.26 -26.17 6.73
CA ALA A 758 -22.33 -27.23 7.73
C ALA A 758 -21.69 -26.76 9.05
N ILE A 759 -22.42 -26.88 10.16
CA ILE A 759 -21.99 -26.47 11.50
C ILE A 759 -21.77 -27.72 12.36
N HIS A 760 -20.64 -27.75 13.07
CA HIS A 760 -20.18 -28.87 13.90
C HIS A 760 -19.67 -28.37 15.26
N ALA A 761 -19.81 -29.19 16.30
CA ALA A 761 -19.44 -28.85 17.67
C ALA A 761 -17.90 -28.77 17.86
N PRO A 762 -17.40 -27.76 18.60
CA PRO A 762 -15.96 -27.51 18.68
C PRO A 762 -15.21 -28.41 19.67
N ARG A 763 -13.91 -28.54 19.42
CA ARG A 763 -12.88 -28.95 20.40
C ARG A 763 -11.66 -28.06 20.23
N ILE A 764 -11.47 -27.11 21.15
CA ILE A 764 -10.23 -26.43 21.57
C ILE A 764 -10.65 -25.33 22.55
N ASP A 765 -9.91 -25.20 23.65
CA ASP A 765 -10.09 -24.18 24.67
C ASP A 765 -8.83 -23.27 24.68
N GLY A 766 -9.03 -21.96 24.54
CA GLY A 766 -7.95 -20.95 24.53
C GLY A 766 -7.95 -20.09 25.80
N TYR A 767 -6.80 -19.46 26.10
CA TYR A 767 -6.64 -18.51 27.21
C TYR A 767 -5.85 -17.28 26.71
N ALA A 768 -6.18 -16.09 27.21
CA ALA A 768 -5.52 -14.82 26.85
C ALA A 768 -4.62 -14.31 27.98
N VAL A 769 -3.64 -13.46 27.61
CA VAL A 769 -2.75 -12.71 28.51
C VAL A 769 -2.46 -11.37 27.83
N ASP A 770 -2.64 -10.26 28.56
CA ASP A 770 -2.61 -8.90 27.97
C ASP A 770 -1.31 -8.11 28.28
N ALA A 771 -0.35 -8.73 28.99
CA ALA A 771 0.87 -8.06 29.44
C ALA A 771 2.01 -8.17 28.43
N VAL A 772 2.29 -7.06 27.72
CA VAL A 772 3.46 -6.87 26.85
C VAL A 772 4.02 -5.47 27.08
N SER A 773 5.33 -5.38 27.31
CA SER A 773 6.05 -4.11 27.53
C SER A 773 6.91 -3.74 26.31
N ARG A 774 6.96 -2.46 25.95
CA ARG A 774 7.87 -1.94 24.91
C ARG A 774 9.15 -1.44 25.57
N ASN A 775 10.32 -1.91 25.13
CA ASN A 775 11.60 -1.37 25.59
C ASN A 775 12.65 -1.40 24.46
N GLY A 776 13.20 -0.23 24.11
CA GLY A 776 14.21 -0.11 23.06
C GLY A 776 13.78 -0.59 21.66
N GLY A 777 12.48 -0.57 21.34
CA GLY A 777 11.94 -1.05 20.05
C GLY A 777 11.78 -2.57 19.95
N THR A 778 12.32 -3.35 20.89
CA THR A 778 12.05 -4.79 20.99
C THR A 778 10.78 -5.02 21.82
N LEU A 779 10.05 -6.09 21.48
CA LEU A 779 8.88 -6.52 22.25
C LEU A 779 9.31 -7.36 23.46
N ASP A 780 9.26 -6.79 24.67
CA ASP A 780 9.60 -7.49 25.92
C ASP A 780 8.35 -8.17 26.52
N ILE A 781 8.43 -9.50 26.68
CA ILE A 781 7.33 -10.34 27.18
C ILE A 781 7.61 -10.77 28.63
N HIS A 782 6.80 -10.28 29.57
CA HIS A 782 7.03 -10.39 31.02
C HIS A 782 5.75 -10.71 31.81
N GLY A 783 5.89 -11.27 33.02
CA GLY A 783 4.81 -11.38 34.02
C GLY A 783 4.49 -12.80 34.50
N ALA A 784 3.90 -12.91 35.71
CA ALA A 784 3.64 -14.20 36.37
C ALA A 784 2.61 -15.12 35.66
N TYR A 785 1.91 -14.61 34.63
CA TYR A 785 0.95 -15.40 33.84
C TYR A 785 1.61 -16.47 32.95
N LEU A 786 2.91 -16.34 32.66
CA LEU A 786 3.72 -17.39 32.02
C LEU A 786 3.60 -18.75 32.74
N GLN A 787 3.35 -18.75 34.06
CA GLN A 787 3.24 -19.96 34.88
C GLN A 787 1.90 -20.70 34.77
N ARG A 788 0.94 -20.23 33.96
CA ARG A 788 -0.41 -20.83 33.85
C ARG A 788 -0.72 -21.49 32.51
N LEU A 789 0.26 -21.58 31.60
CA LEU A 789 0.08 -22.23 30.30
C LEU A 789 -0.10 -23.74 30.47
N ALA A 790 -1.26 -24.26 30.05
CA ALA A 790 -1.45 -25.69 29.84
C ALA A 790 -0.70 -26.15 28.58
N GLN A 791 -0.41 -27.45 28.44
CA GLN A 791 0.23 -27.99 27.24
C GLN A 791 -0.62 -27.69 25.99
N GLY A 792 -0.04 -26.98 25.01
CA GLY A 792 -0.71 -26.51 23.81
C GLY A 792 -1.43 -25.15 23.94
N ALA A 793 -1.26 -24.43 25.04
CA ALA A 793 -1.76 -23.05 25.17
C ALA A 793 -1.00 -22.07 24.25
N LEU A 794 -1.67 -20.96 23.95
CA LEU A 794 -1.18 -19.86 23.10
C LEU A 794 -1.02 -18.59 23.95
N GLN A 795 0.07 -17.85 23.80
CA GLN A 795 0.27 -16.54 24.44
C GLN A 795 0.11 -15.41 23.44
N ARG A 796 -0.90 -14.55 23.66
CA ARG A 796 -1.21 -13.39 22.81
C ARG A 796 -0.06 -12.38 22.83
N ILE A 797 0.24 -11.81 21.66
CA ILE A 797 1.18 -10.71 21.44
C ILE A 797 0.46 -9.69 20.55
N HIS A 798 0.49 -8.41 20.92
CA HIS A 798 0.11 -7.31 20.03
C HIS A 798 1.35 -6.74 19.35
N LEU A 799 1.24 -6.42 18.05
CA LEU A 799 2.29 -5.69 17.34
C LEU A 799 2.04 -4.18 17.36
N PRO A 800 3.09 -3.34 17.53
CA PRO A 800 3.00 -1.90 17.34
C PRO A 800 2.70 -1.51 15.89
N SER A 801 2.06 -0.36 15.67
CA SER A 801 1.57 0.05 14.34
C SER A 801 2.62 0.63 13.38
N HIS A 802 3.89 0.61 13.77
CA HIS A 802 5.04 0.84 12.88
C HIS A 802 5.73 -0.47 12.44
N VAL A 803 5.27 -1.65 12.93
CA VAL A 803 5.92 -2.94 12.68
C VAL A 803 5.29 -3.67 11.49
N ASP A 804 5.94 -3.55 10.33
CA ASP A 804 5.51 -4.21 9.10
C ASP A 804 6.25 -5.54 8.88
N LEU A 805 5.55 -6.66 9.14
CA LEU A 805 6.08 -8.02 9.04
C LEU A 805 6.53 -8.40 7.62
N GLY A 806 5.99 -7.75 6.58
CA GLY A 806 6.33 -7.99 5.18
C GLY A 806 7.49 -7.13 4.66
N GLN A 807 8.08 -6.27 5.49
CA GLN A 807 9.19 -5.39 5.11
C GLN A 807 10.51 -5.76 5.81
N ALA A 808 10.45 -6.19 7.07
CA ALA A 808 11.64 -6.58 7.84
C ALA A 808 11.35 -7.64 8.91
N PRO A 809 12.36 -8.44 9.31
CA PRO A 809 12.32 -9.27 10.49
C PRO A 809 12.16 -8.43 11.76
N VAL A 810 11.42 -8.97 12.73
CA VAL A 810 11.08 -8.28 13.97
C VAL A 810 11.69 -9.02 15.16
N PRO A 811 12.37 -8.33 16.10
CA PRO A 811 12.86 -8.92 17.33
C PRO A 811 11.78 -8.96 18.43
N ILE A 812 11.69 -10.09 19.16
CA ILE A 812 11.04 -10.19 20.47
C ILE A 812 12.02 -10.71 21.51
N ARG A 813 11.77 -10.39 22.78
CA ARG A 813 12.49 -10.90 23.95
C ARG A 813 11.51 -11.55 24.92
N PHE A 814 11.87 -12.72 25.43
CA PHE A 814 11.05 -13.45 26.39
C PHE A 814 11.88 -14.24 27.41
N ASP A 815 11.30 -14.50 28.59
CA ASP A 815 11.93 -15.31 29.63
C ASP A 815 11.79 -16.82 29.32
N SER A 816 12.75 -17.34 28.56
CA SER A 816 12.81 -18.77 28.27
C SER A 816 13.26 -19.59 29.48
N ALA A 817 14.01 -19.02 30.44
CA ALA A 817 14.41 -19.70 31.66
C ALA A 817 13.19 -20.11 32.50
N THR A 818 12.23 -19.20 32.70
CA THR A 818 10.98 -19.49 33.40
C THR A 818 10.12 -20.49 32.63
N LEU A 819 10.01 -20.40 31.30
CA LEU A 819 9.23 -21.37 30.50
C LEU A 819 9.82 -22.79 30.55
N ILE A 820 11.16 -22.91 30.53
CA ILE A 820 11.88 -24.19 30.63
C ILE A 820 11.79 -24.76 32.06
N ALA A 821 11.91 -23.91 33.08
CA ALA A 821 11.82 -24.31 34.49
C ALA A 821 10.42 -24.85 34.89
N ASN A 822 9.37 -24.50 34.14
CA ASN A 822 8.00 -24.94 34.37
C ASN A 822 7.54 -26.09 33.44
N ASP A 823 8.44 -26.71 32.66
CA ASP A 823 8.13 -27.78 31.67
C ASP A 823 7.12 -27.36 30.58
N ILE A 824 7.04 -26.05 30.30
CA ILE A 824 6.18 -25.47 29.26
C ILE A 824 6.90 -25.48 27.92
N MET A 825 8.20 -25.17 27.92
CA MET A 825 9.05 -25.12 26.72
C MET A 825 10.24 -26.07 26.91
N ARG A 826 10.69 -26.73 25.84
CA ARG A 826 11.88 -27.60 25.89
C ARG A 826 13.17 -26.79 25.99
N LEU A 827 14.15 -27.33 26.70
CA LEU A 827 15.54 -26.82 26.74
C LEU A 827 16.22 -26.77 25.35
N ASP A 828 15.72 -27.54 24.36
CA ASP A 828 16.19 -27.50 22.97
C ASP A 828 15.34 -26.60 22.05
N GLY A 829 14.28 -25.97 22.56
CA GLY A 829 13.39 -25.08 21.83
C GLY A 829 12.62 -25.69 20.65
N HIS A 830 12.73 -26.98 20.37
CA HIS A 830 12.14 -27.58 19.16
C HIS A 830 10.61 -27.59 19.13
N ASP A 831 9.95 -27.25 20.25
CA ASP A 831 8.50 -27.07 20.36
C ASP A 831 8.02 -25.62 20.27
N LEU A 832 8.93 -24.63 20.30
CA LEU A 832 8.64 -23.20 20.19
C LEU A 832 8.09 -22.82 18.79
N ARG A 833 6.95 -22.16 18.73
CA ARG A 833 6.41 -21.56 17.50
C ARG A 833 6.03 -20.11 17.74
N VAL A 834 6.40 -19.23 16.82
CA VAL A 834 5.61 -18.03 16.56
C VAL A 834 4.58 -18.43 15.50
N VAL A 835 3.30 -18.25 15.81
CA VAL A 835 2.18 -18.51 14.90
C VAL A 835 1.24 -17.31 14.88
N MET A 836 0.43 -17.21 13.85
CA MET A 836 -0.72 -16.32 13.83
C MET A 836 -1.91 -16.96 13.13
N GLU A 837 -3.07 -16.35 13.31
CA GLU A 837 -4.27 -16.70 12.57
C GLU A 837 -4.16 -16.20 11.12
N GLY A 838 -4.02 -17.15 10.21
CA GLY A 838 -4.12 -16.91 8.77
C GLY A 838 -5.55 -16.61 8.34
N ASP A 839 -5.68 -16.16 7.10
CA ASP A 839 -6.96 -15.65 6.58
C ASP A 839 -8.00 -16.73 6.22
N ASP A 840 -7.66 -18.01 6.35
CA ASP A 840 -8.60 -19.13 6.38
C ASP A 840 -8.84 -19.68 7.80
N GLY A 841 -8.44 -18.93 8.83
CA GLY A 841 -8.45 -19.39 10.22
C GLY A 841 -7.41 -20.48 10.50
N ALA A 842 -6.50 -20.79 9.58
CA ALA A 842 -5.47 -21.80 9.78
C ALA A 842 -4.21 -21.22 10.44
N ALA A 843 -3.28 -22.12 10.78
CA ALA A 843 -1.98 -21.77 11.34
C ALA A 843 -1.04 -21.27 10.26
N ILE A 844 -0.76 -19.97 10.21
CA ILE A 844 0.52 -19.51 9.68
C ILE A 844 1.55 -19.70 10.80
N THR A 845 2.54 -20.56 10.59
CA THR A 845 3.75 -20.58 11.43
C THR A 845 4.77 -19.66 10.78
N LEU A 846 5.27 -18.70 11.53
CA LEU A 846 6.28 -17.76 11.03
C LEU A 846 7.67 -18.40 11.10
N ASP A 847 8.54 -18.04 10.15
CA ASP A 847 9.95 -18.37 10.23
C ASP A 847 10.57 -17.62 11.41
N HIS A 848 11.49 -18.25 12.15
CA HIS A 848 12.15 -17.60 13.28
C HIS A 848 13.63 -17.98 13.43
N TRP A 849 14.39 -17.07 14.04
CA TRP A 849 15.78 -17.25 14.41
C TRP A 849 16.01 -16.87 15.87
N LEU A 850 16.43 -17.84 16.67
CA LEU A 850 17.00 -17.60 18.00
C LEU A 850 18.43 -17.06 17.81
N GLN A 851 18.60 -15.74 17.92
CA GLN A 851 19.91 -15.07 17.83
C GLN A 851 20.70 -15.16 19.16
N SER A 852 19.98 -15.28 20.27
CA SER A 852 20.53 -15.59 21.60
C SER A 852 20.31 -17.05 22.01
N GLY A 853 20.98 -17.46 23.09
CA GLY A 853 20.70 -18.72 23.75
C GLY A 853 19.30 -18.81 24.40
N LEU A 854 18.90 -20.05 24.67
CA LEU A 854 17.77 -20.42 25.52
C LEU A 854 18.19 -20.53 26.99
N ASN A 855 17.21 -20.64 27.89
CA ASN A 855 17.38 -20.63 29.34
C ASN A 855 18.02 -19.31 29.84
N THR A 856 17.50 -18.19 29.33
CA THR A 856 17.79 -16.84 29.84
C THR A 856 16.48 -16.08 30.08
N SER A 857 16.53 -15.01 30.88
CA SER A 857 15.37 -14.13 31.14
C SER A 857 15.06 -13.16 29.99
N ARG A 858 15.90 -13.10 28.95
CA ARG A 858 15.81 -12.17 27.82
C ARG A 858 16.21 -12.84 26.50
N THR A 859 15.64 -14.01 26.19
CA THR A 859 15.94 -14.72 24.94
C THR A 859 15.45 -13.90 23.74
N LEU A 860 16.36 -13.50 22.86
CA LEU A 860 16.11 -12.76 21.64
C LEU A 860 15.78 -13.72 20.49
N LEU A 861 14.54 -13.62 20.01
CA LEU A 861 14.04 -14.31 18.83
C LEU A 861 13.67 -13.28 17.77
N TRP A 862 14.22 -13.43 16.57
CA TRP A 862 13.70 -12.77 15.38
C TRP A 862 12.66 -13.64 14.72
N PHE A 863 11.65 -13.03 14.13
CA PHE A 863 10.71 -13.71 13.24
C PHE A 863 10.41 -12.82 12.04
N ALA A 864 10.02 -13.44 10.93
CA ALA A 864 9.64 -12.72 9.72
C ALA A 864 8.42 -13.40 9.08
N TRP A 865 7.72 -12.67 8.22
CA TRP A 865 6.62 -13.22 7.45
C TRP A 865 7.14 -14.27 6.45
N PRO A 866 6.50 -15.45 6.27
CA PRO A 866 6.93 -16.42 5.26
C PRO A 866 6.88 -15.82 3.85
N GLN A 867 7.95 -15.96 3.07
CA GLN A 867 8.07 -15.29 1.77
C GLN A 867 7.01 -15.75 0.77
N GLU A 868 6.53 -17.00 0.87
CA GLU A 868 5.42 -17.53 0.08
C GLU A 868 4.07 -16.85 0.38
N LEU A 869 4.01 -16.05 1.46
CA LEU A 869 2.82 -15.34 1.92
C LEU A 869 2.97 -13.81 1.87
N GLU A 870 4.18 -13.24 1.67
CA GLU A 870 4.46 -11.78 1.72
C GLU A 870 3.57 -10.96 0.77
N ALA A 871 3.07 -11.59 -0.30
CA ALA A 871 2.22 -10.99 -1.32
C ALA A 871 0.70 -11.04 -1.05
N THR A 872 0.22 -11.75 -0.02
CA THR A 872 -1.12 -12.37 -0.12
C THR A 872 -2.34 -11.48 0.13
N TRP A 873 -2.49 -10.80 1.27
CA TRP A 873 -3.76 -10.11 1.62
C TRP A 873 -3.62 -8.76 2.37
N HIS A 874 -4.56 -7.83 2.15
CA HIS A 874 -4.72 -6.55 2.89
C HIS A 874 -6.21 -6.21 3.16
N GLY A 875 -6.54 -5.45 4.22
CA GLY A 875 -7.92 -5.03 4.49
C GLY A 875 -8.21 -4.60 5.93
N LEU A 876 -9.48 -4.31 6.23
CA LEU A 876 -9.98 -3.79 7.54
C LEU A 876 -10.00 -4.84 8.67
N ALA A 877 -9.03 -5.74 8.68
CA ALA A 877 -8.96 -6.88 9.58
C ALA A 877 -8.82 -6.52 11.08
N GLY A 878 -8.99 -7.52 11.95
CA GLY A 878 -8.78 -7.39 13.39
C GLY A 878 -7.32 -7.08 13.77
N GLU A 879 -7.11 -6.77 15.05
CA GLU A 879 -5.80 -6.37 15.60
C GLU A 879 -4.65 -7.33 15.23
N ASP A 880 -3.44 -6.78 15.13
CA ASP A 880 -2.22 -7.53 14.83
C ASP A 880 -1.79 -8.45 15.99
N VAL A 881 -2.41 -9.64 16.04
CA VAL A 881 -2.19 -10.67 17.04
C VAL A 881 -1.25 -11.76 16.52
N LEU A 882 -0.06 -11.83 17.12
CA LEU A 882 0.76 -13.05 17.12
C LEU A 882 0.39 -13.92 18.32
N TRP A 883 0.73 -15.20 18.23
CA TRP A 883 0.73 -16.11 19.37
C TRP A 883 2.07 -16.86 19.47
N LEU A 884 2.68 -16.83 20.66
CA LEU A 884 3.71 -17.80 21.01
C LEU A 884 3.05 -19.11 21.45
N SER A 885 3.59 -20.25 21.00
CA SER A 885 3.08 -21.57 21.35
C SER A 885 4.19 -22.55 21.68
N SER A 886 3.93 -23.46 22.62
CA SER A 886 4.68 -24.70 22.80
C SER A 886 3.76 -25.91 22.73
N GLN A 887 4.16 -26.88 21.89
CA GLN A 887 3.52 -28.17 21.65
C GLN A 887 2.08 -28.16 21.07
N VAL A 888 2.00 -28.14 19.74
CA VAL A 888 1.01 -28.96 19.01
C VAL A 888 1.77 -30.08 18.28
N HIS A 889 1.29 -31.32 18.38
CA HIS A 889 2.07 -32.51 17.99
C HIS A 889 2.35 -32.61 16.48
N GLY A 890 3.57 -33.05 16.12
CA GLY A 890 3.83 -33.75 14.85
C GLY A 890 4.94 -33.16 13.95
N ARG A 891 5.36 -31.91 14.15
CA ARG A 891 6.46 -31.28 13.40
C ARG A 891 7.44 -30.59 14.34
N SER A 892 8.74 -30.74 14.10
CA SER A 892 9.80 -29.92 14.70
C SER A 892 9.98 -28.65 13.87
N ASN A 893 9.91 -27.46 14.48
CA ASN A 893 10.45 -26.26 13.84
C ASN A 893 11.95 -26.14 14.16
N ARG A 894 12.68 -25.36 13.37
CA ARG A 894 14.11 -25.07 13.54
C ARG A 894 14.32 -23.57 13.48
N SER A 895 15.15 -23.07 14.40
CA SER A 895 15.76 -21.74 14.29
C SER A 895 16.59 -21.68 13.00
N ASP A 896 16.34 -20.71 12.13
CA ASP A 896 17.06 -20.53 10.86
C ASP A 896 17.60 -19.10 10.70
N PRO A 897 18.94 -18.89 10.68
CA PRO A 897 19.55 -17.59 10.41
C PRO A 897 19.15 -16.94 9.07
N SER A 898 18.56 -17.69 8.13
CA SER A 898 18.03 -17.13 6.88
C SER A 898 17.00 -16.01 7.14
N VAL A 899 16.24 -16.08 8.23
CA VAL A 899 15.23 -15.09 8.62
C VAL A 899 15.75 -13.66 8.63
N VAL A 900 16.93 -13.43 9.24
CA VAL A 900 17.56 -12.11 9.31
C VAL A 900 18.46 -11.87 8.09
N THR A 901 19.22 -12.88 7.69
CA THR A 901 20.22 -12.74 6.63
C THR A 901 19.64 -12.64 5.21
N ARG A 902 18.35 -12.97 4.98
CA ARG A 902 17.70 -12.80 3.67
C ARG A 902 17.35 -11.35 3.34
N TYR A 903 17.01 -10.54 4.33
CA TYR A 903 16.74 -9.10 4.15
C TYR A 903 18.03 -8.26 4.23
N TRP A 904 19.01 -8.73 5.01
CA TRP A 904 20.30 -8.06 5.19
C TRP A 904 21.48 -8.99 4.82
N PRO A 905 21.64 -9.35 3.53
CA PRO A 905 22.65 -10.30 3.06
C PRO A 905 24.10 -9.84 3.29
N MET A 906 24.33 -8.57 3.60
CA MET A 906 25.62 -8.06 4.09
C MET A 906 26.13 -8.82 5.34
N LEU A 907 25.26 -9.45 6.13
CA LEU A 907 25.61 -10.30 7.27
C LEU A 907 26.20 -11.67 6.86
N LEU A 908 26.15 -12.03 5.57
CA LEU A 908 26.77 -13.22 4.98
C LEU A 908 27.88 -12.87 3.96
N ASP A 909 28.12 -11.59 3.70
CA ASP A 909 29.13 -11.13 2.75
C ASP A 909 30.53 -11.60 3.20
N GLN A 910 31.31 -12.16 2.26
CA GLN A 910 32.64 -12.69 2.54
C GLN A 910 33.67 -11.62 2.95
N SER A 911 33.33 -10.34 2.79
CA SER A 911 34.11 -9.22 3.33
C SER A 911 33.86 -8.96 4.82
N LEU A 912 32.82 -9.50 5.47
CA LEU A 912 32.54 -9.31 6.90
C LEU A 912 33.54 -10.10 7.77
N LEU A 913 34.70 -9.51 8.05
CA LEU A 913 35.79 -10.13 8.80
C LEU A 913 35.44 -10.35 10.27
N VAL A 914 34.85 -9.34 10.89
CA VAL A 914 34.55 -9.32 12.32
C VAL A 914 33.09 -8.98 12.52
N TRP A 915 32.40 -9.80 13.29
CA TRP A 915 31.07 -9.55 13.81
C TRP A 915 31.06 -9.99 15.28
N LEU A 916 31.16 -9.04 16.20
CA LEU A 916 31.04 -9.27 17.64
C LEU A 916 29.64 -8.84 18.06
N HIS A 917 28.96 -9.66 18.85
CA HIS A 917 27.61 -9.37 19.30
C HIS A 917 27.48 -9.72 20.80
N GLY A 918 26.87 -8.82 21.55
CA GLY A 918 26.66 -8.93 22.99
C GLY A 918 26.00 -10.24 23.46
N ASN A 919 25.12 -10.83 22.66
CA ASN A 919 24.51 -12.14 22.91
C ASN A 919 25.52 -13.31 23.10
N ASP A 920 26.78 -13.14 22.69
CA ASP A 920 27.85 -14.12 22.90
C ASP A 920 28.60 -13.92 24.24
N LEU A 921 28.18 -12.96 25.05
CA LEU A 921 28.69 -12.66 26.39
C LEU A 921 27.77 -13.23 27.49
N THR A 922 28.32 -13.46 28.69
CA THR A 922 27.52 -13.77 29.89
C THR A 922 27.57 -12.57 30.83
N PRO A 923 26.44 -11.92 31.16
CA PRO A 923 26.40 -10.82 32.13
C PRO A 923 27.11 -11.14 33.46
N ASP A 924 27.66 -10.10 34.08
CA ASP A 924 28.42 -10.13 35.34
C ASP A 924 29.69 -11.01 35.27
N THR A 925 30.34 -11.08 34.10
CA THR A 925 31.61 -11.80 33.91
C THR A 925 32.65 -11.00 33.11
N ALA A 926 33.94 -11.29 33.33
CA ALA A 926 35.05 -10.65 32.63
C ALA A 926 35.28 -11.23 31.22
N ILE A 927 35.50 -10.36 30.23
CA ILE A 927 35.59 -10.72 28.81
C ILE A 927 37.05 -11.00 28.43
N ALA A 928 37.54 -12.18 28.81
CA ALA A 928 38.84 -12.69 28.35
C ALA A 928 38.87 -12.92 26.82
N THR A 929 37.74 -13.29 26.22
CA THR A 929 37.54 -13.39 24.77
C THR A 929 36.09 -13.10 24.38
N TRP A 930 35.86 -12.33 23.32
CA TRP A 930 34.54 -12.15 22.70
C TRP A 930 34.46 -12.98 21.42
N ASN A 931 33.45 -13.83 21.28
CA ASN A 931 33.25 -14.66 20.09
C ASN A 931 33.13 -13.79 18.81
N ASN A 932 33.73 -14.26 17.71
CA ASN A 932 33.61 -13.63 16.39
C ASN A 932 32.73 -14.47 15.47
N ARG A 933 31.68 -13.87 14.93
CA ARG A 933 30.74 -14.46 13.97
C ARG A 933 31.14 -14.20 12.50
N GLY A 934 32.10 -13.30 12.25
CA GLY A 934 32.63 -12.97 10.93
C GLY A 934 33.67 -13.98 10.41
N VAL A 935 34.14 -13.80 9.16
CA VAL A 935 34.98 -14.80 8.46
C VAL A 935 36.44 -14.88 8.95
N ALA A 936 36.91 -13.92 9.75
CA ALA A 936 38.31 -13.90 10.20
C ALA A 936 38.59 -14.89 11.34
N GLN A 937 39.74 -15.57 11.25
CA GLN A 937 40.13 -16.55 12.25
C GLN A 937 40.68 -15.93 13.54
N GLY A 938 39.82 -15.81 14.54
CA GLY A 938 40.18 -15.42 15.89
C GLY A 938 39.04 -14.70 16.60
N ALA A 939 38.81 -15.06 17.87
CA ALA A 939 38.02 -14.27 18.80
C ALA A 939 38.91 -13.13 19.34
N PRO A 940 38.48 -11.85 19.29
CA PRO A 940 39.15 -10.77 20.01
C PRO A 940 39.24 -11.08 21.50
N GLY A 941 40.37 -10.73 22.12
CA GLY A 941 40.60 -11.14 23.51
C GLY A 941 41.66 -10.35 24.25
N GLN A 942 41.74 -10.64 25.54
CA GLN A 942 42.64 -10.03 26.49
C GLN A 942 43.18 -11.10 27.45
N SER A 943 44.50 -11.14 27.61
CA SER A 943 45.19 -12.12 28.48
C SER A 943 45.61 -11.57 29.84
N ASP A 944 45.47 -10.26 30.07
CA ASP A 944 45.67 -9.64 31.37
C ASP A 944 44.32 -9.46 32.07
N ASP A 945 44.10 -10.17 33.18
CA ASP A 945 42.84 -10.14 33.95
C ASP A 945 42.52 -8.75 34.52
N ALA A 946 43.50 -7.83 34.57
CA ALA A 946 43.29 -6.46 35.03
C ALA A 946 42.65 -5.54 33.97
N ALA A 947 42.79 -5.86 32.68
CA ALA A 947 42.39 -5.03 31.54
C ALA A 947 41.28 -5.68 30.68
N GLN A 948 40.53 -6.62 31.27
CA GLN A 948 39.42 -7.34 30.65
C GLN A 948 38.10 -6.56 30.84
N PRO A 949 37.47 -6.09 29.74
CA PRO A 949 36.16 -5.45 29.80
C PRO A 949 35.13 -6.34 30.49
N GLN A 950 34.15 -5.74 31.15
CA GLN A 950 33.11 -6.50 31.88
C GLN A 950 31.85 -6.66 31.03
N ALA A 951 31.33 -7.87 30.95
CA ALA A 951 30.01 -8.12 30.39
C ALA A 951 28.93 -7.67 31.38
N VAL A 952 28.04 -6.78 30.94
CA VAL A 952 26.99 -6.18 31.78
C VAL A 952 25.64 -6.27 31.09
N HIS A 953 24.53 -6.26 31.84
CA HIS A 953 23.19 -6.28 31.26
C HIS A 953 22.91 -5.05 30.39
N ASP A 954 22.29 -5.27 29.22
CA ASP A 954 22.08 -4.25 28.20
C ASP A 954 20.70 -4.36 27.51
N SER A 955 20.20 -3.23 27.00
CA SER A 955 18.85 -3.05 26.44
C SER A 955 18.73 -3.27 24.93
N VAL A 956 19.82 -3.57 24.24
CA VAL A 956 19.95 -3.83 22.79
C VAL A 956 20.25 -5.31 22.53
N SER A 957 21.27 -5.87 23.17
CA SER A 957 21.75 -7.24 22.94
C SER A 957 21.66 -8.19 24.14
N GLY A 958 21.04 -7.76 25.25
CA GLY A 958 20.90 -8.53 26.50
C GLY A 958 22.15 -8.53 27.40
N ALA A 959 23.34 -8.43 26.81
CA ALA A 959 24.61 -8.24 27.48
C ALA A 959 25.57 -7.40 26.60
N ALA A 960 26.26 -6.40 27.15
CA ALA A 960 27.22 -5.56 26.43
C ALA A 960 28.61 -5.59 27.07
N ALA A 961 29.65 -5.28 26.29
CA ALA A 961 31.01 -5.13 26.80
C ALA A 961 31.23 -3.71 27.34
N ARG A 962 31.32 -3.56 28.66
CA ARG A 962 31.66 -2.31 29.34
C ARG A 962 33.18 -2.15 29.45
N PHE A 963 33.68 -1.00 28.98
CA PHE A 963 35.07 -0.57 29.06
C PHE A 963 35.18 0.57 30.10
N ASP A 964 36.18 0.48 30.98
CA ASP A 964 36.37 1.38 32.12
C ASP A 964 36.95 2.76 31.78
N GLY A 965 37.54 2.94 30.61
CA GLY A 965 38.21 4.16 30.17
C GLY A 965 39.63 4.38 30.71
N GLU A 966 40.20 3.44 31.46
CA GLU A 966 41.57 3.52 31.96
C GLU A 966 42.50 2.57 31.17
N ASP A 967 42.21 1.28 31.16
CA ASP A 967 43.09 0.30 30.50
C ASP A 967 42.39 -0.90 29.81
N ASP A 968 41.07 -1.05 29.97
CA ASP A 968 40.25 -2.05 29.28
C ASP A 968 40.43 -2.05 27.75
N HIS A 969 40.73 -3.22 27.16
CA HIS A 969 40.78 -3.38 25.70
C HIS A 969 40.74 -4.84 25.24
N LEU A 970 40.25 -5.05 24.01
CA LEU A 970 40.33 -6.36 23.31
C LEU A 970 41.20 -6.24 22.06
N VAL A 971 42.11 -7.21 21.86
CA VAL A 971 43.04 -7.24 20.73
C VAL A 971 42.48 -8.10 19.60
N LEU A 972 42.46 -7.56 18.39
CA LEU A 972 42.07 -8.23 17.15
C LEU A 972 43.32 -8.54 16.32
N GLN A 973 43.45 -9.80 15.89
CA GLN A 973 44.62 -10.32 15.18
C GLN A 973 44.22 -10.99 13.86
N GLY A 974 45.16 -11.13 12.92
CA GLY A 974 44.95 -11.89 11.68
C GLY A 974 44.16 -11.20 10.56
N LEU A 975 43.78 -9.93 10.71
CA LEU A 975 42.89 -9.20 9.78
C LEU A 975 43.58 -8.65 8.50
N GLY A 976 44.91 -8.81 8.37
CA GLY A 976 45.69 -8.43 7.20
C GLY A 976 45.90 -6.91 7.04
N SER A 977 45.84 -6.43 5.80
CA SER A 977 46.08 -5.02 5.43
C SER A 977 45.19 -4.63 4.25
N GLY A 978 44.62 -3.42 4.27
CA GLY A 978 43.76 -2.92 3.20
C GLY A 978 42.61 -2.04 3.72
N PRO A 979 41.81 -1.45 2.81
CA PRO A 979 40.68 -0.58 3.17
C PRO A 979 39.68 -1.31 4.07
N MET A 980 38.96 -0.58 4.92
CA MET A 980 38.02 -1.17 5.88
C MET A 980 36.80 -0.26 6.04
N HIS A 981 35.62 -0.86 6.20
CA HIS A 981 34.39 -0.16 6.59
C HIS A 981 33.86 -0.74 7.90
N GLN A 982 33.25 0.07 8.75
CA GLN A 982 32.88 -0.35 10.11
C GLN A 982 31.56 0.22 10.59
N PHE A 983 30.89 -0.55 11.45
CA PHE A 983 29.70 -0.16 12.19
C PHE A 983 29.89 -0.60 13.65
N ILE A 984 29.63 0.30 14.59
CA ILE A 984 29.74 0.03 16.03
C ILE A 984 28.49 0.59 16.69
N VAL A 985 27.82 -0.24 17.49
CA VAL A 985 26.72 0.13 18.40
C VAL A 985 27.30 0.28 19.79
N TYR A 986 27.28 1.51 20.32
CA TYR A 986 27.83 1.82 21.64
C TYR A 986 26.96 2.84 22.38
N ARG A 987 27.10 2.92 23.71
CA ARG A 987 26.64 4.05 24.52
C ARG A 987 27.78 4.66 25.33
N ASN A 988 27.86 5.99 25.39
CA ASN A 988 28.90 6.73 26.08
C ASN A 988 28.39 7.16 27.47
N LEU A 989 28.74 6.37 28.49
CA LEU A 989 28.26 6.58 29.86
C LEU A 989 28.99 7.71 30.60
N ASP A 990 30.18 8.12 30.16
CA ASP A 990 30.95 9.22 30.74
C ASP A 990 32.07 9.62 29.75
N PRO A 991 32.00 10.81 29.12
CA PRO A 991 33.04 11.31 28.22
C PRO A 991 34.41 11.50 28.89
N GLY A 992 34.45 11.58 30.23
CA GLY A 992 35.66 11.84 31.00
C GLY A 992 36.21 13.25 30.80
N SER A 993 37.47 13.47 31.21
CA SER A 993 38.13 14.79 31.12
C SER A 993 39.06 14.93 29.92
N VAL A 994 38.78 14.23 28.82
CA VAL A 994 39.60 14.22 27.59
C VAL A 994 38.75 14.71 26.43
N ALA A 995 39.34 15.49 25.51
CA ALA A 995 38.60 16.02 24.36
C ALA A 995 38.16 14.92 23.36
N TRP A 996 38.75 13.72 23.44
CA TRP A 996 38.33 12.57 22.65
C TRP A 996 38.69 11.21 23.30
N GLN A 997 37.90 10.19 22.99
CA GLN A 997 38.09 8.77 23.33
C GLN A 997 38.18 7.92 22.04
N ARG A 998 38.61 6.64 22.10
CA ARG A 998 38.76 5.79 20.90
C ARG A 998 38.02 4.45 20.97
N LEU A 999 37.11 4.24 20.02
CA LEU A 999 36.39 2.97 19.83
C LEU A 999 37.29 1.89 19.24
N LEU A 1000 38.04 2.22 18.17
CA LEU A 1000 38.93 1.29 17.46
C LEU A 1000 40.22 2.00 17.02
N SER A 1001 41.36 1.31 17.13
CA SER A 1001 42.66 1.81 16.69
C SER A 1001 43.56 0.69 16.14
N SER A 1002 44.46 1.01 15.22
CA SER A 1002 45.53 0.11 14.75
C SER A 1002 46.89 0.47 15.38
N ARG A 1003 47.87 -0.43 15.28
CA ARG A 1003 49.21 -0.27 15.88
C ARG A 1003 50.34 -0.38 14.86
N ALA A 1004 51.08 0.71 14.67
CA ALA A 1004 52.44 0.67 14.13
C ALA A 1004 53.47 0.23 15.21
N ASN A 1005 54.61 -0.33 14.78
CA ASN A 1005 55.64 -0.81 15.71
C ASN A 1005 56.46 0.32 16.36
N THR A 1006 57.14 -0.01 17.46
CA THR A 1006 57.48 0.85 18.61
C THR A 1006 58.32 2.12 18.40
N ASP A 1007 58.84 2.40 17.20
CA ASP A 1007 59.85 3.45 16.96
C ASP A 1007 59.60 4.28 15.68
N GLY A 1008 58.39 4.22 15.10
CA GLY A 1008 57.98 5.05 13.96
C GLY A 1008 57.28 6.35 14.39
N PRO A 1009 57.41 7.47 13.63
CA PRO A 1009 56.56 8.65 13.83
C PRO A 1009 55.11 8.35 13.41
N ASP A 1010 54.16 9.09 13.98
CA ASP A 1010 52.73 8.86 13.77
C ASP A 1010 52.31 8.93 12.30
N TYR A 1011 51.46 7.99 11.89
CA TYR A 1011 50.73 8.09 10.62
C TYR A 1011 49.61 9.12 10.75
N THR A 1012 49.89 10.37 10.36
CA THR A 1012 48.93 11.49 10.39
C THR A 1012 47.94 11.43 9.22
N GLY A 1013 47.29 10.28 9.04
CA GLY A 1013 46.32 10.03 7.97
C GLY A 1013 45.22 9.07 8.42
N ASP A 1014 44.09 9.65 8.85
CA ASP A 1014 42.69 9.18 8.88
C ASP A 1014 42.32 7.79 9.45
N GLY A 1015 43.26 6.92 9.80
CA GLY A 1015 43.00 5.60 10.38
C GLY A 1015 42.64 5.61 11.87
N HIS A 1016 41.84 6.58 12.34
CA HIS A 1016 41.65 6.91 13.76
C HIS A 1016 40.19 7.23 14.10
N PHE A 1017 39.50 6.30 14.78
CA PHE A 1017 38.07 6.42 15.07
C PHE A 1017 37.81 6.95 16.49
N ASN A 1018 37.86 8.28 16.62
CA ASN A 1018 37.77 8.99 17.89
C ASN A 1018 36.34 9.48 18.16
N ILE A 1019 35.74 9.18 19.32
CA ILE A 1019 34.56 9.93 19.81
C ILE A 1019 35.06 11.29 20.28
N VAL A 1020 34.39 12.36 19.87
CA VAL A 1020 34.65 13.71 20.40
C VAL A 1020 33.90 13.82 21.72
N ALA A 1021 34.58 14.25 22.79
CA ALA A 1021 34.03 14.32 24.14
C ALA A 1021 33.87 15.77 24.64
N SER A 1022 34.39 16.76 23.89
CA SER A 1022 34.08 18.18 24.06
C SER A 1022 34.01 18.89 22.72
N ASP A 1023 33.16 19.92 22.61
CA ASP A 1023 33.10 20.79 21.43
C ASP A 1023 34.35 21.69 21.25
N ASP A 1024 34.35 22.50 20.19
CA ASP A 1024 35.44 23.44 19.87
C ASP A 1024 35.61 24.57 20.92
N GLU A 1025 34.63 24.79 21.80
CA GLU A 1025 34.73 25.75 22.92
C GLU A 1025 35.16 25.07 24.24
N GLY A 1026 35.16 23.73 24.29
CA GLY A 1026 35.57 22.91 25.42
C GLY A 1026 34.43 22.52 26.37
N ALA A 1027 33.17 22.66 25.97
CA ALA A 1027 32.03 22.12 26.71
C ALA A 1027 31.90 20.60 26.46
N ALA A 1028 31.62 19.82 27.50
CA ALA A 1028 31.49 18.38 27.36
C ALA A 1028 30.23 18.00 26.56
N ILE A 1029 30.35 17.03 25.66
CA ILE A 1029 29.19 16.43 24.99
C ILE A 1029 28.39 15.61 26.03
N PRO A 1030 27.05 15.60 26.00
CA PRO A 1030 26.23 14.80 26.93
C PRO A 1030 26.56 13.29 26.92
N GLN A 1031 26.01 12.57 27.89
CA GLN A 1031 25.95 11.11 27.81
C GLN A 1031 25.19 10.71 26.53
N GLU A 1032 25.69 9.72 25.80
CA GLU A 1032 25.05 9.25 24.57
C GLU A 1032 24.32 7.94 24.84
N ASP A 1033 23.04 7.88 24.43
CA ASP A 1033 22.29 6.65 24.20
C ASP A 1033 22.98 5.73 23.17
N TRP A 1034 22.38 4.57 22.88
CA TRP A 1034 22.88 3.48 22.03
C TRP A 1034 23.09 3.83 20.53
N THR A 1035 23.95 4.79 20.24
CA THR A 1035 24.19 5.32 18.90
C THR A 1035 24.90 4.33 17.96
N ILE A 1036 24.49 4.33 16.69
CA ILE A 1036 25.19 3.64 15.60
C ILE A 1036 26.19 4.59 14.97
N ARG A 1037 27.48 4.35 15.14
CA ARG A 1037 28.49 5.22 14.53
C ARG A 1037 29.03 4.70 13.21
N ARG A 1038 28.67 5.44 12.15
CA ARG A 1038 29.01 5.23 10.74
C ARG A 1038 29.99 6.35 10.34
N ASN A 1039 31.29 6.12 10.18
CA ASN A 1039 32.16 7.17 9.62
C ASN A 1039 33.50 6.69 8.98
N ASN A 1040 33.85 7.40 7.90
CA ASN A 1040 35.06 7.49 7.09
C ASN A 1040 35.80 6.24 6.57
N ASN A 1041 36.12 6.33 5.28
CA ASN A 1041 36.90 5.36 4.53
C ASN A 1041 38.40 5.48 4.86
N ALA A 1042 39.04 4.37 5.20
CA ALA A 1042 40.50 4.27 5.07
C ALA A 1042 40.88 3.98 3.61
N GLU A 1043 40.91 5.01 2.76
CA GLU A 1043 41.22 4.88 1.32
C GLU A 1043 42.71 4.63 1.03
N ASN A 1044 43.58 4.84 2.02
CA ASN A 1044 45.03 4.59 1.95
C ASN A 1044 45.41 3.46 2.91
N ASP A 1045 46.41 2.65 2.53
CA ASP A 1045 46.89 1.41 3.18
C ASP A 1045 46.83 1.35 4.72
N ALA A 1046 45.63 1.09 5.26
CA ALA A 1046 45.46 0.80 6.68
C ALA A 1046 45.96 -0.62 6.97
N SER A 1047 47.00 -0.71 7.79
CA SER A 1047 47.34 -1.98 8.42
C SER A 1047 46.23 -2.36 9.40
N ARG A 1048 45.60 -3.52 9.16
CA ARG A 1048 44.64 -4.14 10.09
C ARG A 1048 45.37 -5.10 11.06
N GLU A 1049 46.71 -5.14 11.01
CA GLU A 1049 47.52 -5.90 11.94
C GLU A 1049 47.48 -5.26 13.34
N ASN A 1050 47.02 -6.02 14.33
CA ASN A 1050 46.93 -5.58 15.74
C ASN A 1050 45.98 -4.37 15.91
N LEU A 1051 44.74 -4.52 15.43
CA LEU A 1051 43.64 -3.63 15.81
C LEU A 1051 43.27 -3.84 17.29
N THR A 1052 42.85 -2.80 17.98
CA THR A 1052 42.37 -2.85 19.38
C THR A 1052 41.05 -2.11 19.54
N LEU A 1053 40.06 -2.77 20.14
CA LEU A 1053 38.82 -2.14 20.61
C LEU A 1053 39.04 -1.48 21.98
N GLY A 1054 38.48 -0.30 22.16
CA GLY A 1054 38.50 0.48 23.40
C GLY A 1054 39.79 1.26 23.71
N ARG A 1055 40.89 1.08 22.96
CA ARG A 1055 42.20 1.67 23.30
C ARG A 1055 43.07 1.98 22.08
N TYR A 1056 43.89 3.04 22.18
CA TYR A 1056 44.85 3.47 21.15
C TYR A 1056 46.14 2.64 21.12
N SER A 1057 46.77 2.51 22.30
CA SER A 1057 48.07 1.87 22.49
C SER A 1057 48.26 1.56 23.99
N MET A 1058 49.34 0.85 24.34
CA MET A 1058 49.66 0.59 25.75
C MET A 1058 50.05 1.85 26.56
N ASN A 1059 50.39 2.98 25.91
CA ASN A 1059 51.07 4.12 26.56
C ASN A 1059 50.27 5.45 26.56
N THR A 1060 48.94 5.44 26.43
CA THR A 1060 48.14 6.66 26.15
C THR A 1060 46.80 6.72 26.88
N THR A 1061 46.43 7.91 27.34
CA THR A 1061 45.31 8.21 28.27
C THR A 1061 43.99 8.57 27.57
N SER A 1062 43.60 7.82 26.55
CA SER A 1062 42.39 8.10 25.74
C SER A 1062 41.70 6.81 25.30
N ALA A 1063 41.45 5.93 26.27
CA ALA A 1063 40.61 4.75 26.09
C ALA A 1063 39.12 5.15 26.03
N PHE A 1064 38.26 4.21 25.66
CA PHE A 1064 36.80 4.36 25.65
C PHE A 1064 36.22 4.04 27.03
N ARG A 1065 35.36 4.92 27.55
CA ARG A 1065 34.53 4.70 28.73
C ARG A 1065 33.08 4.59 28.31
N GLY A 1066 32.51 3.40 28.42
CA GLY A 1066 31.16 3.14 27.93
C GLY A 1066 30.95 1.68 27.62
N GLU A 1067 29.92 1.38 26.83
CA GLU A 1067 29.54 0.01 26.50
C GLU A 1067 29.40 -0.20 24.99
N MET A 1068 29.79 -1.37 24.49
CA MET A 1068 29.57 -1.79 23.10
C MET A 1068 28.66 -3.02 23.08
N ALA A 1069 27.60 -2.97 22.27
CA ALA A 1069 26.64 -4.07 22.08
C ALA A 1069 26.94 -4.88 20.81
N GLU A 1070 27.39 -4.22 19.74
CA GLU A 1070 27.69 -4.87 18.46
C GLU A 1070 28.80 -4.15 17.68
N VAL A 1071 29.64 -4.93 16.98
CA VAL A 1071 30.77 -4.45 16.16
C VAL A 1071 30.81 -5.25 14.85
N LEU A 1072 30.72 -4.57 13.70
CA LEU A 1072 30.86 -5.16 12.37
C LEU A 1072 31.99 -4.49 11.59
N LEU A 1073 32.97 -5.26 11.09
CA LEU A 1073 34.11 -4.76 10.28
C LEU A 1073 34.20 -5.50 8.94
N PHE A 1074 34.19 -4.74 7.84
CA PHE A 1074 34.24 -5.22 6.46
C PHE A 1074 35.61 -4.97 5.80
N ASP A 1075 36.11 -5.91 4.99
CA ASP A 1075 37.44 -5.88 4.35
C ASP A 1075 37.57 -4.95 3.12
N ARG A 1076 36.53 -4.17 2.85
CA ARG A 1076 36.38 -3.27 1.71
C ARG A 1076 35.55 -2.05 2.11
N ILE A 1077 35.59 -0.99 1.31
CA ILE A 1077 34.60 0.08 1.41
C ILE A 1077 33.27 -0.42 0.83
N LEU A 1078 32.18 -0.25 1.57
CA LEU A 1078 30.82 -0.59 1.14
C LEU A 1078 30.21 0.55 0.31
N GLN A 1079 29.42 0.21 -0.71
CA GLN A 1079 28.59 1.12 -1.50
C GLN A 1079 27.41 1.68 -0.68
N GLN A 1080 26.74 2.74 -1.14
CA GLN A 1080 25.63 3.35 -0.38
C GLN A 1080 24.47 2.36 -0.13
N SER A 1081 24.13 1.53 -1.10
CA SER A 1081 23.12 0.47 -0.98
C SER A 1081 23.50 -0.59 0.05
N GLU A 1082 24.75 -1.05 0.04
CA GLU A 1082 25.32 -2.01 0.99
C GLU A 1082 25.36 -1.45 2.41
N ARG A 1083 25.78 -0.17 2.56
CA ARG A 1083 25.70 0.56 3.84
C ARG A 1083 24.27 0.62 4.34
N ASN A 1084 23.30 0.95 3.48
CA ASN A 1084 21.89 1.02 3.86
C ASN A 1084 21.33 -0.31 4.37
N GLN A 1085 21.81 -1.47 3.88
CA GLN A 1085 21.40 -2.78 4.41
C GLN A 1085 21.94 -3.05 5.82
N VAL A 1086 23.24 -2.82 6.07
CA VAL A 1086 23.81 -2.99 7.44
C VAL A 1086 23.17 -1.99 8.41
N ASN A 1087 22.94 -0.77 7.94
CA ASN A 1087 22.20 0.24 8.69
C ASN A 1087 20.79 -0.26 9.04
N ALA A 1088 20.00 -0.75 8.08
CA ALA A 1088 18.65 -1.24 8.33
C ALA A 1088 18.59 -2.42 9.32
N TYR A 1089 19.59 -3.31 9.34
CA TYR A 1089 19.72 -4.33 10.39
C TYR A 1089 19.92 -3.71 11.79
N LEU A 1090 20.87 -2.78 11.91
CA LEU A 1090 21.17 -2.13 13.18
C LEU A 1090 20.02 -1.22 13.65
N ASP A 1091 19.43 -0.47 12.72
CA ASP A 1091 18.25 0.38 12.93
C ASP A 1091 17.03 -0.46 13.36
N ALA A 1092 16.88 -1.71 12.89
CA ALA A 1092 15.85 -2.64 13.35
C ALA A 1092 16.14 -3.24 14.73
N LEU A 1093 17.42 -3.53 15.05
CA LEU A 1093 17.86 -3.94 16.39
C LEU A 1093 17.72 -2.81 17.42
N LEU A 1094 17.75 -1.54 16.97
CA LEU A 1094 17.71 -0.31 17.76
C LEU A 1094 16.42 0.51 17.56
N ALA A 1095 15.33 -0.11 17.06
CA ALA A 1095 14.13 0.58 16.55
C ALA A 1095 13.31 1.41 17.57
N GLY A 1096 13.79 1.59 18.81
CA GLY A 1096 13.29 2.60 19.75
C GLY A 1096 13.89 4.00 19.56
N MET A 1097 15.00 4.15 18.83
CA MET A 1097 15.83 5.38 18.85
C MET A 1097 15.37 6.50 17.92
N SER A 1098 14.09 6.85 18.04
CA SER A 1098 13.46 8.02 17.41
C SER A 1098 13.15 9.08 18.47
N HIS A 1099 14.18 9.77 18.98
CA HIS A 1099 14.12 10.81 20.02
C HIS A 1099 13.04 10.58 21.10
N VAL A 1100 13.38 9.73 22.07
CA VAL A 1100 12.96 10.02 23.45
C VAL A 1100 13.87 11.15 23.94
N ALA A 1101 13.31 12.26 24.42
CA ALA A 1101 14.06 13.19 25.27
C ALA A 1101 14.13 12.58 26.68
N ASP A 1102 15.22 12.83 27.42
CA ASP A 1102 15.50 12.18 28.72
C ASP A 1102 14.25 12.03 29.62
N ASP A 1103 13.78 10.80 29.80
CA ASP A 1103 12.85 10.43 30.87
C ASP A 1103 13.06 8.98 31.33
N ASP A 1104 13.97 8.86 32.29
CA ASP A 1104 14.09 7.72 33.21
C ASP A 1104 13.07 7.89 34.36
N GLN A 1105 13.00 6.93 35.30
CA GLN A 1105 12.11 6.90 36.49
C GLN A 1105 10.64 6.50 36.22
N LEU A 1106 9.88 5.92 37.16
CA LEU A 1106 10.16 5.50 38.55
C LEU A 1106 9.90 3.98 38.74
N SER A 1107 10.45 3.40 39.81
CA SER A 1107 10.01 2.13 40.38
C SER A 1107 9.95 2.20 41.91
N GLY A 1108 8.92 1.56 42.53
CA GLY A 1108 8.91 1.27 43.99
C GLY A 1108 7.64 1.50 44.85
N LEU A 1109 6.57 2.13 44.37
CA LEU A 1109 5.63 2.89 45.22
C LEU A 1109 4.70 2.11 46.20
N SER A 1110 4.39 2.70 47.37
CA SER A 1110 3.56 2.21 48.51
C SER A 1110 2.93 3.37 49.34
N VAL A 1111 1.94 3.13 50.22
CA VAL A 1111 1.21 4.18 51.00
C VAL A 1111 0.82 3.75 52.43
N GLU A 1112 0.70 4.68 53.39
CA GLU A 1112 0.15 4.49 54.76
C GLU A 1112 -0.68 5.72 55.24
N LEU A 1113 -1.36 5.65 56.38
CA LEU A 1113 -2.10 6.76 57.02
C LEU A 1113 -1.99 6.67 58.54
N ASP A 1114 -1.54 7.75 59.18
CA ASP A 1114 -1.15 7.81 60.59
C ASP A 1114 -0.27 6.62 61.07
N GLY A 1115 0.42 5.96 60.12
CA GLY A 1115 1.24 4.75 60.32
C GLY A 1115 0.58 3.39 60.03
N GLU A 1116 -0.64 3.33 59.46
CA GLU A 1116 -1.28 2.09 58.97
C GLU A 1116 -1.35 2.06 57.43
N ALA A 1117 -0.81 1.00 56.80
CA ALA A 1117 -0.68 0.89 55.35
C ALA A 1117 -2.02 1.05 54.58
N LEU A 1118 -2.03 1.91 53.55
CA LEU A 1118 -3.19 2.21 52.71
C LEU A 1118 -3.05 1.64 51.29
N PRO A 1119 -4.18 1.47 50.56
CA PRO A 1119 -4.15 1.17 49.14
C PRO A 1119 -3.52 2.32 48.34
N VAL A 1120 -2.60 1.99 47.45
CA VAL A 1120 -2.17 2.82 46.31
C VAL A 1120 -2.94 2.37 45.07
N LEU A 1121 -3.29 3.32 44.21
CA LEU A 1121 -3.64 3.10 42.82
C LEU A 1121 -2.94 4.14 41.92
N ALA A 1122 -3.16 4.06 40.60
CA ALA A 1122 -2.09 4.24 39.63
C ALA A 1122 -2.59 4.52 38.20
N HIS A 1123 -1.91 5.40 37.45
CA HIS A 1123 -2.32 5.89 36.13
C HIS A 1123 -1.12 6.14 35.18
N GLN A 1124 -1.38 6.52 33.90
CA GLN A 1124 -0.40 6.48 32.78
C GLN A 1124 0.07 7.83 32.23
N ASP A 1125 -0.70 8.89 32.49
CA ASP A 1125 -0.19 10.25 32.76
C ASP A 1125 0.73 10.31 34.02
N GLY A 1126 0.83 9.15 34.68
CA GLY A 1126 1.62 8.85 35.85
C GLY A 1126 0.82 8.90 37.16
N ARG A 1127 -0.42 9.39 37.25
CA ARG A 1127 -1.12 9.71 38.54
C ARG A 1127 -1.20 8.53 39.58
N ILE A 1128 -1.37 8.82 40.89
CA ILE A 1128 -1.68 7.96 42.07
C ILE A 1128 -3.19 8.09 42.44
N THR A 1129 -3.73 7.13 43.20
CA THR A 1129 -4.93 7.32 44.05
C THR A 1129 -4.77 6.64 45.44
N VAL A 1130 -5.42 7.15 46.50
CA VAL A 1130 -5.28 6.70 47.91
C VAL A 1130 -6.62 6.68 48.67
N ARG A 1131 -6.86 5.70 49.57
CA ARG A 1131 -8.13 5.51 50.31
C ARG A 1131 -8.02 5.50 51.84
N MET A 1132 -8.93 6.18 52.55
CA MET A 1132 -8.87 6.43 54.00
C MET A 1132 -9.79 5.51 54.87
N PRO A 1133 -9.53 5.34 56.19
CA PRO A 1133 -10.31 4.47 57.10
C PRO A 1133 -11.33 5.22 58.00
N SER A 1134 -12.33 4.50 58.49
CA SER A 1134 -13.64 5.09 58.84
C SER A 1134 -13.98 5.35 60.31
N ALA A 1135 -13.17 6.16 61.01
CA ALA A 1135 -13.47 6.76 62.32
C ALA A 1135 -12.49 7.93 62.62
N MET A 1136 -12.41 8.99 61.82
CA MET A 1136 -13.46 9.93 61.35
C MET A 1136 -14.07 10.79 62.47
N GLU A 1137 -13.56 12.03 62.64
CA GLU A 1137 -14.08 13.07 63.56
C GLU A 1137 -14.42 14.34 62.75
N GLU A 1138 -14.90 15.43 63.36
CA GLU A 1138 -15.09 16.71 62.64
C GLU A 1138 -13.75 17.44 62.41
N GLY A 1139 -12.82 16.84 61.65
CA GLY A 1139 -11.47 17.37 61.36
C GLY A 1139 -10.59 16.46 60.47
N PRO A 1140 -9.28 16.77 60.29
CA PRO A 1140 -8.38 16.08 59.33
C PRO A 1140 -7.41 15.01 59.91
N LEU A 1141 -6.93 14.10 59.05
CA LEU A 1141 -5.98 13.00 59.34
C LEU A 1141 -4.56 13.18 58.73
N THR A 1142 -3.60 12.29 59.05
CA THR A 1142 -2.17 12.42 58.65
C THR A 1142 -1.68 11.43 57.58
N LEU A 1143 -1.43 11.95 56.38
CA LEU A 1143 -0.28 11.76 55.48
C LEU A 1143 0.67 10.54 55.75
N THR A 1144 0.83 9.52 54.87
CA THR A 1144 2.02 8.61 54.74
C THR A 1144 2.20 7.95 53.31
N VAL A 1145 3.41 7.83 52.69
CA VAL A 1145 3.68 7.32 51.29
C VAL A 1145 5.14 6.84 51.09
N SER A 1146 5.51 5.71 50.46
CA SER A 1146 6.93 5.30 50.19
C SER A 1146 7.21 4.83 48.75
N ALA A 1147 8.47 4.65 48.31
CA ALA A 1147 8.75 4.08 46.98
C ALA A 1147 10.07 3.27 46.83
N GLU A 1148 10.12 2.01 47.27
CA GLU A 1148 11.33 1.16 47.32
C GLU A 1148 12.16 1.14 46.00
N GLY A 1149 13.43 1.57 45.98
CA GLY A 1149 14.35 1.81 47.11
C GLY A 1149 14.30 3.19 47.81
N PHE A 1150 13.48 4.13 47.35
CA PHE A 1150 13.20 5.38 48.06
C PHE A 1150 12.33 5.13 49.32
N GLY A 1151 12.58 5.90 50.38
CA GLY A 1151 11.89 5.76 51.67
C GLY A 1151 10.51 6.46 51.74
N PRO A 1152 9.82 6.35 52.88
CA PRO A 1152 8.52 6.99 53.10
C PRO A 1152 8.54 8.53 53.15
N VAL A 1153 8.00 9.13 52.08
CA VAL A 1153 7.22 10.39 51.99
C VAL A 1153 5.86 10.24 52.74
N THR A 1154 4.93 11.20 52.61
CA THR A 1154 3.74 11.33 53.49
C THR A 1154 2.62 12.20 52.84
N VAL A 1155 1.40 11.70 52.47
CA VAL A 1155 0.40 12.47 51.63
C VAL A 1155 -1.16 12.46 51.93
N PRO A 1156 -1.88 11.38 52.35
CA PRO A 1156 -3.37 11.31 52.58
C PRO A 1156 -4.05 12.12 53.73
N GLY A 1157 -5.41 12.19 53.83
CA GLY A 1157 -6.16 12.71 55.02
C GLY A 1157 -7.68 13.04 54.89
N GLU A 1158 -8.39 13.19 56.02
CA GLU A 1158 -9.85 13.47 56.13
C GLU A 1158 -10.26 14.91 55.76
N LEU A 1159 -11.21 15.03 54.82
CA LEU A 1159 -11.50 16.28 54.09
C LEU A 1159 -12.79 16.99 54.52
N TRP A 1160 -12.81 17.57 55.73
CA TRP A 1160 -13.74 18.66 56.03
C TRP A 1160 -13.01 19.77 56.82
N VAL A 1161 -13.15 21.06 56.48
CA VAL A 1161 -14.24 21.73 55.74
C VAL A 1161 -13.66 22.77 54.76
N VAL A 1162 -14.36 23.03 53.64
CA VAL A 1162 -14.37 24.31 52.89
C VAL A 1162 -13.02 24.90 52.37
N SER A 1163 -12.83 24.78 51.04
CA SER A 1163 -11.89 25.52 50.16
C SER A 1163 -10.46 25.01 50.01
N VAL A 1164 -10.14 24.51 48.80
CA VAL A 1164 -9.03 24.97 47.94
C VAL A 1164 -9.27 24.44 46.49
N VAL A 1165 -8.51 24.90 45.50
CA VAL A 1165 -8.76 24.69 44.05
C VAL A 1165 -7.57 23.98 43.36
N ARG A 1166 -7.85 22.93 42.57
CA ARG A 1166 -7.02 22.24 41.53
C ARG A 1166 -5.59 21.76 41.90
N GLY A 1167 -5.39 20.42 41.86
CA GLY A 1167 -4.17 19.71 41.37
C GLY A 1167 -3.03 19.39 42.35
N LEU A 1168 -2.55 18.12 42.36
CA LEU A 1168 -1.36 17.49 43.05
C LEU A 1168 -1.53 15.95 43.12
N GLY A 1169 -0.59 14.95 43.30
CA GLY A 1169 0.92 14.83 43.19
C GLY A 1169 1.78 13.50 43.45
N LEU A 1170 2.15 12.39 42.69
CA LEU A 1170 1.84 11.52 41.48
C LEU A 1170 2.23 10.00 41.75
N TRP A 1171 2.06 9.02 40.81
CA TRP A 1171 2.70 7.65 40.63
C TRP A 1171 1.95 6.26 40.55
N ALA A 1172 2.58 5.28 39.86
CA ALA A 1172 2.00 4.00 39.40
C ALA A 1172 1.96 2.82 40.42
N GLY A 1173 1.36 1.67 40.04
CA GLY A 1173 1.02 0.56 40.95
C GLY A 1173 0.31 -0.64 40.31
N ASP A 1174 1.10 -1.59 39.84
CA ASP A 1174 0.67 -2.90 39.33
C ASP A 1174 0.55 -3.94 40.47
N SER A 1175 -0.21 -5.03 40.26
CA SER A 1175 0.15 -6.41 40.63
C SER A 1175 -1.06 -7.35 40.82
N HIS A 1176 -1.00 -8.49 40.09
CA HIS A 1176 -1.49 -9.85 40.36
C HIS A 1176 -2.74 -10.18 41.24
N GLY A 1177 -3.63 -9.20 41.47
CA GLY A 1177 -5.07 -9.35 41.72
C GLY A 1177 -5.54 -9.42 43.18
N PRO A 1178 -6.80 -8.99 43.48
CA PRO A 1178 -7.83 -8.44 42.57
C PRO A 1178 -8.06 -6.91 42.69
N LEU A 1179 -8.57 -6.30 41.61
CA LEU A 1179 -8.97 -4.87 41.47
C LEU A 1179 -10.36 -4.57 42.11
N PRO A 1180 -10.89 -3.32 42.17
CA PRO A 1180 -10.40 -1.99 41.68
C PRO A 1180 -10.57 -0.81 42.71
N ILE A 1181 -10.36 0.46 42.28
CA ILE A 1181 -11.35 1.60 42.32
C ILE A 1181 -10.71 2.96 41.94
N ASN A 1182 -11.43 3.78 41.15
CA ASN A 1182 -11.20 5.23 40.94
C ASN A 1182 -12.40 6.02 41.54
N VAL A 1183 -12.24 7.25 42.02
CA VAL A 1183 -13.23 7.93 42.90
C VAL A 1183 -13.76 9.26 42.36
N GLN A 1184 -15.09 9.33 42.27
CA GLN A 1184 -15.86 10.54 42.02
C GLN A 1184 -17.00 10.62 43.05
N LEU A 1185 -17.15 11.76 43.72
CA LEU A 1185 -18.23 12.01 44.69
C LEU A 1185 -19.41 12.68 43.97
N GLY A 1186 -20.61 12.11 44.10
CA GLY A 1186 -21.79 12.53 43.34
C GLY A 1186 -22.71 13.53 44.05
N GLU A 1187 -23.42 14.35 43.26
CA GLU A 1187 -24.71 14.93 43.69
C GLU A 1187 -25.79 13.79 43.80
N ARG A 1188 -26.99 13.94 44.37
CA ARG A 1188 -27.84 15.14 44.52
C ARG A 1188 -29.07 14.91 45.44
N HIS A 1189 -29.68 16.02 45.88
CA HIS A 1189 -31.13 16.34 46.02
C HIS A 1189 -31.39 17.16 47.30
N GLU A 1190 -31.81 18.44 47.24
CA GLU A 1190 -33.15 18.96 46.89
C GLU A 1190 -34.23 18.69 47.97
N GLN A 1191 -35.04 19.66 48.41
CA GLN A 1191 -35.13 21.10 48.10
C GLN A 1191 -35.94 21.85 49.19
N ALA A 1192 -35.98 23.19 49.09
CA ALA A 1192 -36.84 24.13 49.86
C ALA A 1192 -36.51 24.30 51.36
N ASP A 1193 -36.77 25.45 52.00
CA ASP A 1193 -37.49 26.64 51.53
C ASP A 1193 -36.74 27.96 51.83
N GLY A 1194 -37.05 29.02 51.10
CA GLY A 1194 -36.13 30.13 50.82
C GLY A 1194 -35.53 30.97 51.97
N VAL A 1195 -34.26 31.31 51.80
CA VAL A 1195 -33.66 32.64 52.08
C VAL A 1195 -32.53 32.88 51.05
N GLU A 1196 -32.19 34.14 50.79
CA GLU A 1196 -31.21 34.55 49.77
C GLU A 1196 -29.77 34.11 50.11
N ALA A 1197 -28.98 33.83 49.08
CA ALA A 1197 -27.54 33.60 49.22
C ALA A 1197 -26.77 34.92 49.42
N PRO A 1198 -25.90 34.98 50.44
CA PRO A 1198 -24.61 35.63 50.27
C PRO A 1198 -23.45 34.82 50.86
N ALA A 1199 -22.23 35.11 50.39
CA ALA A 1199 -20.95 34.65 50.95
C ALA A 1199 -20.77 33.12 51.06
N LEU A 1200 -20.38 32.52 49.94
CA LEU A 1200 -19.40 31.44 49.97
C LEU A 1200 -18.19 31.87 50.86
N PHE A 1201 -17.74 30.97 51.74
CA PHE A 1201 -16.55 31.09 52.61
C PHE A 1201 -16.68 32.05 53.82
N PRO A 1202 -17.20 31.54 54.97
CA PRO A 1202 -16.47 31.73 56.23
C PRO A 1202 -16.61 30.56 57.25
N GLY A 1203 -15.53 29.83 57.54
CA GLY A 1203 -15.41 28.89 58.69
C GLY A 1203 -15.30 27.40 58.34
N LEU A 1204 -14.77 26.58 59.26
CA LEU A 1204 -14.50 25.14 59.13
C LEU A 1204 -15.24 24.27 60.21
N ASP A 1205 -15.05 22.94 60.16
CA ASP A 1205 -15.51 21.80 61.04
C ASP A 1205 -16.97 21.26 60.78
N GLY A 1206 -17.34 19.98 60.50
CA GLY A 1206 -16.72 18.70 59.98
C GLY A 1206 -17.71 17.91 59.01
N GLU A 1207 -17.90 16.57 58.84
CA GLU A 1207 -17.41 15.20 59.26
C GLU A 1207 -17.18 14.32 57.98
N SER A 1208 -16.15 13.43 57.86
CA SER A 1208 -15.92 12.33 56.86
C SER A 1208 -14.71 12.42 55.89
N ASP A 1209 -14.04 11.30 55.56
CA ASP A 1209 -13.29 11.07 54.30
C ASP A 1209 -14.23 10.56 53.16
N HIS A 1210 -14.01 10.69 51.84
CA HIS A 1210 -12.96 11.28 50.97
C HIS A 1210 -11.63 10.51 50.72
N ASP A 1211 -11.61 9.65 49.70
CA ASP A 1211 -10.38 9.17 49.04
C ASP A 1211 -9.71 10.30 48.20
N LEU A 1212 -8.40 10.19 47.90
CA LEU A 1212 -7.54 11.25 47.34
C LEU A 1212 -6.84 10.86 46.01
N GLU A 1213 -6.74 11.78 45.04
CA GLU A 1213 -6.14 11.61 43.70
C GLU A 1213 -4.97 12.59 43.44
N ILE A 1214 -3.98 12.18 42.62
CA ILE A 1214 -2.58 12.61 42.78
C ILE A 1214 -1.74 12.57 41.43
N GLU A 1215 -1.07 13.47 40.64
CA GLU A 1215 -0.99 14.92 40.26
C GLU A 1215 0.41 15.67 40.19
N VAL A 1216 1.58 15.05 39.91
CA VAL A 1216 2.96 15.69 39.81
C VAL A 1216 3.72 15.09 38.61
N LEU A 1217 3.75 15.84 37.53
CA LEU A 1217 3.87 15.39 36.15
C LEU A 1217 5.26 14.87 35.72
N HIS A 1218 5.27 13.95 34.75
CA HIS A 1218 6.32 13.85 33.73
C HIS A 1218 5.68 13.50 32.38
N GLY A 1219 6.07 14.22 31.32
CA GLY A 1219 5.30 14.40 30.09
C GLY A 1219 4.77 15.83 29.95
N ASP A 1220 5.18 16.52 28.88
CA ASP A 1220 4.81 17.91 28.58
C ASP A 1220 3.42 18.01 27.89
N GLY A 1221 2.36 17.57 28.57
CA GLY A 1221 0.98 17.63 28.08
C GLY A 1221 -0.04 16.83 28.89
#